data_AF-A0A965DXT7-F1
#
_entry.id   AF-A0A965DXT7-F1
#
_cell.length_a   1.000
_cell.length_b   1.000
_cell.length_c   1.000
_cell.angle_alpha   90.00
_cell.angle_beta   90.00
_cell.angle_gamma   90.00
#
_symmetry.space_group_name_H-M   'P 1'
#
loop_
_entity.id
_entity.type
_entity.pdbx_description
1 polymer ?
#
loop_
_entity_poly.entity_id
_entity_poly.type
_entity_poly.pdbx_seq_one_letter_code
_entity_poly.pdbx_strand_id
1 'polypeptide(L)'
;MNGTRLNRYIDTYRSCVTLSVRAIFLIAALASFLPTEARAEFRHALVIGQSKYKLTPIAAPGRDVTAVADALVRQGFTVTRAENVATIKEFEETIKKFARSVPTSGTALVYYSGKTITVPLPTAKNPPSREPAFVSLDGGLHPLSAVLRPLVVSNYSPYGNGFTGLQCGSRTNVIILDAAPVQPSTALPGDKSSADASGGLALVPPADTLVVLRPTDAPVPAPESTGLSLLAEKLIAGLSSKRTLDATLTGLSTRSFSSLTESELSRLAVPASRAVSPPNKLKPGSRPGEEWVDANGMVFCWCPPGQFTIGSPSNELDRQRDELQADVSFAEGFWMAKYEMSYRESIPLGGGIYLSTGEHKLHPVNLAGGLNLVKLLAAANATAPTGWEYGLPTEAEWEYAARAGTTTAYSFGSNPADLIRYGNFADRSLRDSGFYGERAKTHKSKPETPIFFGDRQSGLYSYAHPIWNDSSVSMARVGSYLPNPWGLCDMHGNVAELTSTIYDPLRLGPVVAPEKRAEWSAIPENKNYALGSVCKGGSWASIPGSCRSAFRGWASTADNIIGLRLILRPRSGMINPVLARWTTLVPREFTAKSGAKATPAADGSLLVTGKAVAGDTYTVTCPVPPGVDPRAVRLEVLADPGLPRNGPGRHPTAGNFSVAEVSIAAVRAGGFAAPINVLALRSDPPDPYAANLIDGRLDTVWSGIGDGKNREMVFTIGLPSRTGGDGAIWRYPAARDKSLTSLVITIVHSNAPALGAATLGKFRLVVLHDERGAVQKEAAP
;
A
#
# COMPACT_ATOMS: atom_id res chain seq x y z
N MET A 1 50.77 20.22 41.63
CA MET A 1 49.40 19.68 41.86
C MET A 1 48.48 20.28 40.80
N ASN A 2 47.73 19.55 39.96
CA ASN A 2 47.51 18.10 39.90
C ASN A 2 47.15 17.68 38.45
N GLY A 3 48.15 17.25 37.67
CA GLY A 3 47.92 16.41 36.48
C GLY A 3 47.14 15.12 36.81
N THR A 4 47.13 14.74 38.08
CA THR A 4 46.28 13.69 38.68
C THR A 4 44.77 13.97 38.68
N ARG A 5 44.32 15.22 38.50
CA ARG A 5 42.88 15.54 38.33
C ARG A 5 42.45 15.43 36.86
N LEU A 6 43.29 15.87 35.93
CA LEU A 6 43.01 15.78 34.48
C LEU A 6 43.03 14.32 34.01
N ASN A 7 44.01 13.52 34.46
CA ASN A 7 44.05 12.09 34.15
C ASN A 7 42.84 11.35 34.72
N ARG A 8 42.39 11.68 35.94
CA ARG A 8 41.17 11.11 36.50
C ARG A 8 39.93 11.46 35.67
N TYR A 9 39.85 12.67 35.12
CA TYR A 9 38.72 13.09 34.28
C TYR A 9 38.73 12.36 32.93
N ILE A 10 39.91 12.19 32.32
CA ILE A 10 40.10 11.45 31.07
C ILE A 10 39.80 9.96 31.26
N ASP A 11 40.24 9.37 32.38
CA ASP A 11 39.98 7.96 32.68
C ASP A 11 38.50 7.73 33.00
N THR A 12 37.84 8.64 33.74
CA THR A 12 36.39 8.57 33.98
C THR A 12 35.61 8.74 32.67
N TYR A 13 36.03 9.66 31.79
CA TYR A 13 35.41 9.85 30.47
C TYR A 13 35.61 8.63 29.57
N ARG A 14 36.82 8.03 29.55
CA ARG A 14 37.09 6.78 28.82
C ARG A 14 36.29 5.62 29.38
N SER A 15 36.15 5.49 30.69
CA SER A 15 35.32 4.45 31.31
C SER A 15 33.84 4.65 31.00
N CYS A 16 33.32 5.89 31.07
CA CYS A 16 31.94 6.20 30.68
C CYS A 16 31.69 5.95 29.20
N VAL A 17 32.61 6.35 28.30
CA VAL A 17 32.50 6.06 26.86
C VAL A 17 32.60 4.55 26.61
N THR A 18 33.47 3.82 27.31
CA THR A 18 33.59 2.37 27.15
C THR A 18 32.37 1.62 27.70
N LEU A 19 31.77 2.09 28.81
CA LEU A 19 30.50 1.58 29.34
C LEU A 19 29.32 1.89 28.42
N SER A 20 29.24 3.10 27.86
CA SER A 20 28.23 3.49 26.88
C SER A 20 28.37 2.70 25.58
N VAL A 21 29.60 2.53 25.08
CA VAL A 21 29.88 1.72 23.89
C VAL A 21 29.58 0.24 24.15
N ARG A 22 29.96 -0.31 25.31
CA ARG A 22 29.60 -1.69 25.70
C ARG A 22 28.10 -1.86 25.90
N ALA A 23 27.39 -0.88 26.47
CA ALA A 23 25.94 -0.91 26.61
C ALA A 23 25.25 -0.79 25.24
N ILE A 24 25.76 0.03 24.33
CA ILE A 24 25.31 0.10 22.93
C ILE A 24 25.57 -1.22 22.21
N PHE A 25 26.74 -1.85 22.41
CA PHE A 25 27.04 -3.18 21.87
C PHE A 25 26.20 -4.28 22.52
N LEU A 26 25.86 -4.19 23.81
CA LEU A 26 25.00 -5.15 24.50
C LEU A 26 23.54 -4.99 24.06
N ILE A 27 23.06 -3.75 23.86
CA ILE A 27 21.73 -3.43 23.33
C ILE A 27 21.66 -3.82 21.86
N ALA A 28 22.71 -3.59 21.06
CA ALA A 28 22.79 -4.04 19.67
C ALA A 28 22.89 -5.57 19.57
N ALA A 29 23.61 -6.23 20.50
CA ALA A 29 23.67 -7.68 20.62
C ALA A 29 22.31 -8.26 21.06
N LEU A 30 21.63 -7.66 22.04
CA LEU A 30 20.29 -8.04 22.48
C LEU A 30 19.23 -7.77 21.38
N ALA A 31 19.40 -6.72 20.58
CA ALA A 31 18.55 -6.42 19.42
C ALA A 31 18.81 -7.34 18.23
N SER A 32 19.98 -7.99 18.15
CA SER A 32 20.27 -9.06 17.19
C SER A 32 19.83 -10.45 17.69
N PHE A 33 19.33 -10.54 18.93
CA PHE A 33 18.65 -11.71 19.49
C PHE A 33 17.13 -11.54 19.63
N LEU A 34 16.54 -10.45 19.12
CA LEU A 34 15.11 -10.49 18.83
C LEU A 34 14.93 -11.54 17.73
N PRO A 35 14.12 -12.59 17.94
CA PRO A 35 13.80 -13.51 16.87
C PRO A 35 13.33 -12.65 15.70
N THR A 36 13.92 -12.85 14.53
CA THR A 36 13.25 -12.50 13.28
C THR A 36 11.82 -12.98 13.45
N GLU A 37 10.85 -12.05 13.59
CA GLU A 37 9.45 -12.42 13.77
C GLU A 37 9.03 -13.11 12.47
N ALA A 38 9.27 -14.41 12.45
CA ALA A 38 8.93 -15.27 11.37
C ALA A 38 7.39 -15.25 11.27
N ARG A 39 6.89 -15.34 10.04
CA ARG A 39 5.55 -14.90 9.66
C ARG A 39 4.50 -16.00 9.80
N ALA A 40 3.33 -15.64 10.33
CA ALA A 40 2.17 -16.49 10.21
C ALA A 40 1.73 -16.49 8.73
N GLU A 41 1.63 -17.68 8.16
CA GLU A 41 1.25 -17.90 6.76
C GLU A 41 0.05 -18.84 6.72
N PHE A 42 -0.81 -18.71 5.71
CA PHE A 42 -1.88 -19.65 5.48
C PHE A 42 -1.32 -20.98 5.04
N ARG A 43 -1.75 -22.07 5.70
CA ARG A 43 -1.22 -23.41 5.46
C ARG A 43 -2.31 -24.30 4.89
N HIS A 44 -2.07 -24.84 3.71
CA HIS A 44 -3.00 -25.71 3.02
C HIS A 44 -2.32 -27.04 2.75
N ALA A 45 -3.01 -28.14 3.04
CA ALA A 45 -2.51 -29.47 2.76
C ALA A 45 -3.44 -30.24 1.82
N LEU A 46 -2.84 -31.02 0.93
CA LEU A 46 -3.50 -32.08 0.18
C LEU A 46 -3.00 -33.42 0.68
N VAL A 47 -3.90 -34.24 1.19
CA VAL A 47 -3.59 -35.56 1.75
C VAL A 47 -4.24 -36.61 0.84
N ILE A 48 -3.41 -37.39 0.15
CA ILE A 48 -3.82 -38.38 -0.85
C ILE A 48 -3.53 -39.78 -0.34
N GLY A 49 -4.53 -40.68 -0.43
CA GLY A 49 -4.38 -42.09 -0.06
C GLY A 49 -4.92 -43.03 -1.12
N GLN A 50 -4.12 -44.00 -1.52
CA GLN A 50 -4.49 -44.97 -2.55
C GLN A 50 -4.43 -46.38 -1.99
N SER A 51 -5.59 -46.99 -1.73
CA SER A 51 -5.67 -48.32 -1.10
C SER A 51 -6.19 -49.40 -2.05
N LYS A 52 -7.10 -49.04 -2.96
CA LYS A 52 -7.89 -49.97 -3.79
C LYS A 52 -7.25 -50.33 -5.13
N TYR A 53 -5.94 -50.51 -5.18
CA TYR A 53 -5.25 -50.93 -6.40
C TYR A 53 -5.78 -52.29 -6.88
N LYS A 54 -6.13 -52.41 -8.17
CA LYS A 54 -6.75 -53.63 -8.73
C LYS A 54 -5.94 -54.91 -8.50
N LEU A 55 -4.61 -54.84 -8.64
CA LEU A 55 -3.73 -56.02 -8.59
C LEU A 55 -3.16 -56.31 -7.20
N THR A 56 -2.88 -55.29 -6.41
CA THR A 56 -2.29 -55.48 -5.07
C THR A 56 -2.75 -54.33 -4.18
N PRO A 57 -3.91 -54.45 -3.52
CA PRO A 57 -4.40 -53.47 -2.57
C PRO A 57 -3.40 -53.24 -1.42
N ILE A 58 -3.41 -52.04 -0.86
CA ILE A 58 -2.61 -51.70 0.32
C ILE A 58 -3.56 -51.09 1.34
N ALA A 59 -3.63 -51.65 2.56
CA ALA A 59 -4.62 -51.21 3.55
C ALA A 59 -4.23 -49.91 4.30
N ALA A 60 -2.94 -49.64 4.44
CA ALA A 60 -2.42 -48.50 5.22
C ALA A 60 -2.90 -47.11 4.72
N PRO A 61 -2.89 -46.81 3.41
CA PRO A 61 -3.16 -45.46 2.92
C PRO A 61 -4.52 -44.88 3.32
N GLY A 62 -5.57 -45.70 3.45
CA GLY A 62 -6.87 -45.23 3.95
C GLY A 62 -6.83 -44.74 5.41
N ARG A 63 -6.03 -45.42 6.26
CA ARG A 63 -5.83 -45.03 7.66
C ARG A 63 -4.90 -43.83 7.77
N ASP A 64 -3.82 -43.81 6.98
CA ASP A 64 -2.85 -42.71 6.95
C ASP A 64 -3.51 -41.39 6.60
N VAL A 65 -4.35 -41.36 5.54
CA VAL A 65 -5.02 -40.13 5.10
C VAL A 65 -5.84 -39.51 6.22
N THR A 66 -6.63 -40.32 6.91
CA THR A 66 -7.49 -39.84 7.99
C THR A 66 -6.65 -39.27 9.13
N ALA A 67 -5.68 -40.04 9.62
CA ALA A 67 -4.88 -39.67 10.78
C ALA A 67 -3.95 -38.46 10.52
N VAL A 68 -3.30 -38.42 9.36
CA VAL A 68 -2.42 -37.30 8.97
C VAL A 68 -3.23 -36.03 8.72
N ALA A 69 -4.39 -36.14 8.05
CA ALA A 69 -5.24 -34.99 7.84
C ALA A 69 -5.75 -34.40 9.17
N ASP A 70 -6.16 -35.22 10.12
CA ASP A 70 -6.59 -34.75 11.45
C ASP A 70 -5.43 -34.08 12.20
N ALA A 71 -4.21 -34.63 12.12
CA ALA A 71 -3.03 -34.03 12.72
C ALA A 71 -2.68 -32.67 12.10
N LEU A 72 -2.76 -32.53 10.78
CA LEU A 72 -2.51 -31.29 10.07
C LEU A 72 -3.58 -30.22 10.38
N VAL A 73 -4.86 -30.61 10.48
CA VAL A 73 -5.94 -29.70 10.92
C VAL A 73 -5.67 -29.14 12.32
N ARG A 74 -5.23 -29.99 13.27
CA ARG A 74 -4.84 -29.52 14.61
C ARG A 74 -3.67 -28.53 14.59
N GLN A 75 -2.80 -28.63 13.61
CA GLN A 75 -1.68 -27.69 13.36
C GLN A 75 -2.08 -26.47 12.53
N GLY A 76 -3.38 -26.24 12.30
CA GLY A 76 -3.90 -25.06 11.62
C GLY A 76 -3.86 -25.12 10.09
N PHE A 77 -3.69 -26.30 9.50
CA PHE A 77 -3.82 -26.46 8.06
C PHE A 77 -5.30 -26.54 7.63
N THR A 78 -5.62 -25.89 6.52
CA THR A 78 -6.80 -26.24 5.73
C THR A 78 -6.48 -27.50 4.92
N VAL A 79 -7.17 -28.61 5.18
CA VAL A 79 -6.85 -29.90 4.56
C VAL A 79 -7.87 -30.31 3.50
N THR A 80 -7.41 -30.57 2.28
CA THR A 80 -8.14 -31.29 1.23
C THR A 80 -7.74 -32.75 1.28
N ARG A 81 -8.71 -33.66 1.37
CA ARG A 81 -8.47 -35.12 1.32
C ARG A 81 -8.86 -35.66 -0.05
N ALA A 82 -8.07 -36.60 -0.56
CA ALA A 82 -8.39 -37.35 -1.77
C ALA A 82 -8.04 -38.82 -1.57
N GLU A 83 -9.04 -39.70 -1.72
CA GLU A 83 -8.85 -41.13 -1.50
C GLU A 83 -9.25 -41.91 -2.73
N ASN A 84 -8.46 -42.93 -3.09
CA ASN A 84 -8.79 -43.87 -4.15
C ASN A 84 -9.13 -43.18 -5.47
N VAL A 85 -8.37 -42.14 -5.82
CA VAL A 85 -8.54 -41.38 -7.07
C VAL A 85 -8.39 -42.33 -8.25
N ALA A 86 -9.47 -42.47 -9.04
CA ALA A 86 -9.63 -43.59 -9.95
C ALA A 86 -8.78 -43.42 -11.21
N THR A 87 -8.70 -42.20 -11.72
CA THR A 87 -8.08 -41.90 -13.02
C THR A 87 -7.01 -40.80 -12.92
N ILE A 88 -6.11 -40.80 -13.91
CA ILE A 88 -5.16 -39.72 -14.18
C ILE A 88 -5.82 -38.33 -14.16
N LYS A 89 -6.98 -38.21 -14.81
CA LYS A 89 -7.71 -36.93 -14.95
C LYS A 89 -8.22 -36.41 -13.61
N GLU A 90 -8.77 -37.29 -12.77
CA GLU A 90 -9.23 -36.92 -11.43
C GLU A 90 -8.07 -36.49 -10.52
N PHE A 91 -6.90 -37.13 -10.70
CA PHE A 91 -5.70 -36.78 -9.96
C PHE A 91 -5.24 -35.36 -10.31
N GLU A 92 -5.18 -35.03 -11.61
CA GLU A 92 -4.87 -33.68 -12.06
C GLU A 92 -5.86 -32.65 -11.52
N GLU A 93 -7.17 -32.89 -11.61
CA GLU A 93 -8.18 -31.96 -11.10
C GLU A 93 -8.08 -31.76 -9.58
N THR A 94 -7.70 -32.81 -8.84
CA THR A 94 -7.44 -32.73 -7.40
C THR A 94 -6.27 -31.80 -7.09
N ILE A 95 -5.11 -32.00 -7.76
CA ILE A 95 -3.95 -31.12 -7.61
C ILE A 95 -4.30 -29.69 -8.01
N LYS A 96 -5.08 -29.52 -9.09
CA LYS A 96 -5.46 -28.21 -9.59
C LYS A 96 -6.33 -27.45 -8.59
N LYS A 97 -7.34 -28.11 -8.03
CA LYS A 97 -8.21 -27.55 -6.99
C LYS A 97 -7.43 -27.17 -5.75
N PHE A 98 -6.53 -28.05 -5.30
CA PHE A 98 -5.65 -27.78 -4.17
C PHE A 98 -4.75 -26.56 -4.41
N ALA A 99 -4.04 -26.52 -5.54
CA ALA A 99 -3.15 -25.42 -5.90
C ALA A 99 -3.87 -24.08 -5.87
N ARG A 100 -5.09 -23.99 -6.44
CA ARG A 100 -5.92 -22.78 -6.40
C ARG A 100 -6.33 -22.35 -4.99
N SER A 101 -6.50 -23.31 -4.08
CA SER A 101 -6.93 -23.02 -2.71
C SER A 101 -5.87 -22.33 -1.86
N VAL A 102 -4.58 -22.46 -2.20
CA VAL A 102 -3.49 -21.92 -1.38
C VAL A 102 -3.44 -20.40 -1.53
N PRO A 103 -3.57 -19.61 -0.46
CA PRO A 103 -3.51 -18.15 -0.53
C PRO A 103 -2.12 -17.64 -0.89
N THR A 104 -2.05 -16.37 -1.31
CA THR A 104 -0.79 -15.70 -1.68
C THR A 104 0.21 -15.71 -0.53
N SER A 105 1.47 -16.03 -0.84
CA SER A 105 2.55 -16.25 0.13
C SER A 105 2.28 -17.38 1.13
N GLY A 106 1.38 -18.32 0.82
CA GLY A 106 1.03 -19.44 1.69
C GLY A 106 2.03 -20.61 1.67
N THR A 107 1.79 -21.59 2.53
CA THR A 107 2.46 -22.89 2.52
C THR A 107 1.56 -23.95 1.88
N ALA A 108 2.07 -24.66 0.86
CA ALA A 108 1.42 -25.83 0.28
C ALA A 108 2.11 -27.12 0.74
N LEU A 109 1.37 -28.03 1.37
CA LEU A 109 1.86 -29.36 1.73
C LEU A 109 1.12 -30.44 0.94
N VAL A 110 1.84 -31.36 0.30
CA VAL A 110 1.25 -32.56 -0.31
C VAL A 110 1.77 -33.78 0.41
N TYR A 111 0.87 -34.53 1.03
CA TYR A 111 1.13 -35.85 1.60
C TYR A 111 0.52 -36.91 0.69
N TYR A 112 1.32 -37.90 0.29
CA TYR A 112 0.84 -39.03 -0.50
C TYR A 112 1.20 -40.35 0.16
N SER A 113 0.19 -41.18 0.43
CA SER A 113 0.34 -42.57 0.83
C SER A 113 -0.24 -43.49 -0.24
N GLY A 114 0.54 -44.49 -0.68
CA GLY A 114 0.17 -45.35 -1.80
C GLY A 114 1.35 -46.06 -2.45
N LYS A 115 1.31 -46.17 -3.78
CA LYS A 115 2.38 -46.75 -4.61
C LYS A 115 3.09 -45.69 -5.43
N THR A 116 4.39 -45.82 -5.57
CA THR A 116 5.21 -45.04 -6.49
C THR A 116 5.95 -45.94 -7.45
N ILE A 117 6.22 -45.44 -8.65
CA ILE A 117 7.11 -46.09 -9.61
C ILE A 117 8.14 -45.07 -10.09
N THR A 118 9.36 -45.50 -10.35
CA THR A 118 10.41 -44.62 -10.87
C THR A 118 10.30 -44.55 -12.39
N VAL A 119 10.18 -43.34 -12.94
CA VAL A 119 10.05 -43.09 -14.38
C VAL A 119 11.22 -42.25 -14.92
N PRO A 120 11.59 -42.38 -16.21
CA PRO A 120 12.57 -41.48 -16.84
C PRO A 120 12.08 -40.02 -16.86
N LEU A 121 12.99 -39.06 -16.64
CA LEU A 121 12.67 -37.64 -16.82
C LEU A 121 12.50 -37.30 -18.31
N PRO A 122 11.44 -36.56 -18.71
CA PRO A 122 11.16 -36.27 -20.13
C PRO A 122 12.25 -35.45 -20.86
N THR A 123 13.13 -34.76 -20.12
CA THR A 123 14.04 -33.73 -20.65
C THR A 123 15.52 -34.11 -20.61
N ALA A 124 15.90 -35.29 -20.11
CA ALA A 124 17.31 -35.65 -19.95
C ALA A 124 17.94 -36.09 -21.28
N LYS A 125 18.98 -35.38 -21.74
CA LYS A 125 20.00 -35.96 -22.63
C LYS A 125 21.01 -36.72 -21.74
N ASN A 126 21.42 -37.90 -22.21
CA ASN A 126 22.12 -38.97 -21.47
C ASN A 126 23.16 -38.55 -20.41
N PRO A 127 23.26 -39.30 -19.29
CA PRO A 127 22.38 -40.41 -18.89
C PRO A 127 21.03 -39.91 -18.32
N PRO A 128 19.91 -40.66 -18.49
CA PRO A 128 18.60 -40.18 -18.08
C PRO A 128 18.46 -40.19 -16.56
N SER A 129 18.33 -39.00 -15.99
CA SER A 129 17.87 -38.84 -14.61
C SER A 129 16.45 -39.41 -14.47
N ARG A 130 16.15 -40.04 -13.33
CA ARG A 130 14.86 -40.67 -13.04
C ARG A 130 14.17 -39.99 -11.86
N GLU A 131 12.84 -39.99 -11.85
CA GLU A 131 12.04 -39.42 -10.76
C GLU A 131 10.90 -40.35 -10.31
N PRO A 132 10.40 -40.22 -9.06
CA PRO A 132 9.20 -40.93 -8.63
C PRO A 132 7.96 -40.41 -9.35
N ALA A 133 7.05 -41.32 -9.69
CA ALA A 133 5.70 -41.04 -10.16
C ALA A 133 4.66 -41.64 -9.23
N PHE A 134 3.60 -40.87 -8.96
CA PHE A 134 2.41 -41.36 -8.28
C PHE A 134 1.65 -42.32 -9.20
N VAL A 135 1.07 -43.38 -8.64
CA VAL A 135 0.28 -44.36 -9.38
C VAL A 135 -1.20 -44.20 -9.03
N SER A 136 -2.04 -43.89 -10.02
CA SER A 136 -3.51 -43.92 -9.90
C SER A 136 -4.06 -45.34 -9.96
N LEU A 137 -5.34 -45.54 -9.61
CA LEU A 137 -5.92 -46.89 -9.53
C LEU A 137 -6.04 -47.61 -10.88
N ASP A 138 -6.15 -46.85 -11.97
CA ASP A 138 -6.14 -47.34 -13.35
C ASP A 138 -4.72 -47.64 -13.90
N GLY A 139 -3.68 -47.38 -13.11
CA GLY A 139 -2.28 -47.56 -13.53
C GLY A 139 -1.67 -46.34 -14.24
N GLY A 140 -2.39 -45.23 -14.32
CA GLY A 140 -1.84 -43.95 -14.78
C GLY A 140 -0.67 -43.49 -13.90
N LEU A 141 0.31 -42.84 -14.53
CA LEU A 141 1.56 -42.40 -13.89
C LEU A 141 1.64 -40.88 -13.88
N HIS A 142 1.90 -40.31 -12.70
CA HIS A 142 2.11 -38.87 -12.51
C HIS A 142 3.50 -38.59 -11.97
N PRO A 143 4.47 -38.23 -12.82
CA PRO A 143 5.81 -37.84 -12.37
C PRO A 143 5.73 -36.68 -11.36
N LEU A 144 6.61 -36.70 -10.36
CA LEU A 144 6.64 -35.69 -9.31
C LEU A 144 6.77 -34.27 -9.88
N SER A 145 7.59 -34.08 -10.92
CA SER A 145 7.74 -32.83 -11.66
C SER A 145 6.42 -32.31 -12.24
N ALA A 146 5.54 -33.20 -12.72
CA ALA A 146 4.22 -32.84 -13.24
C ALA A 146 3.26 -32.41 -12.14
N VAL A 147 3.35 -33.05 -10.96
CA VAL A 147 2.55 -32.69 -9.78
C VAL A 147 3.04 -31.40 -9.11
N LEU A 148 4.34 -31.15 -9.13
CA LEU A 148 4.96 -29.93 -8.64
C LEU A 148 4.73 -28.73 -9.57
N ARG A 149 4.46 -28.97 -10.86
CA ARG A 149 4.31 -27.90 -11.86
C ARG A 149 3.34 -26.80 -11.43
N PRO A 150 2.11 -27.07 -10.94
CA PRO A 150 1.18 -26.03 -10.48
C PRO A 150 1.64 -25.28 -9.21
N LEU A 151 2.56 -25.87 -8.44
CA LEU A 151 3.09 -25.31 -7.20
C LEU A 151 4.32 -24.43 -7.44
N VAL A 152 5.16 -24.76 -8.42
CA VAL A 152 6.48 -24.15 -8.60
C VAL A 152 6.57 -23.29 -9.87
N VAL A 153 5.98 -23.71 -10.99
CA VAL A 153 6.31 -23.11 -12.29
C VAL A 153 5.73 -21.71 -12.47
N SER A 154 6.62 -20.78 -12.78
CA SER A 154 6.35 -19.52 -13.46
C SER A 154 6.47 -19.72 -14.97
N ASN A 155 5.64 -19.00 -15.73
CA ASN A 155 5.43 -19.14 -17.17
C ASN A 155 6.67 -19.42 -18.05
N TYR A 156 6.47 -20.19 -19.14
CA TYR A 156 7.23 -19.97 -20.37
C TYR A 156 6.29 -19.91 -21.59
N SER A 157 6.03 -18.70 -22.09
CA SER A 157 6.24 -18.32 -23.50
C SER A 157 5.89 -16.83 -23.72
N PRO A 158 6.85 -16.00 -24.17
CA PRO A 158 6.58 -14.61 -24.58
C PRO A 158 5.93 -14.48 -25.97
N TYR A 159 5.78 -15.58 -26.72
CA TYR A 159 5.15 -15.60 -28.05
C TYR A 159 4.41 -16.92 -28.25
N GLY A 160 3.15 -17.00 -27.82
CA GLY A 160 2.34 -18.18 -28.09
C GLY A 160 1.08 -18.24 -27.25
N ASN A 161 -0.04 -18.47 -27.91
CA ASN A 161 -1.36 -18.64 -27.31
C ASN A 161 -1.32 -19.61 -26.12
N GLY A 162 -1.79 -19.12 -24.97
CA GLY A 162 -2.46 -19.93 -23.95
C GLY A 162 -1.56 -20.80 -23.07
N PHE A 163 -0.94 -20.19 -22.06
CA PHE A 163 -0.92 -20.82 -20.73
C PHE A 163 -1.73 -19.95 -19.77
N THR A 164 -3.03 -20.24 -19.69
CA THR A 164 -3.98 -19.80 -18.66
C THR A 164 -3.89 -20.68 -17.40
N GLY A 165 -2.78 -21.39 -17.24
CA GLY A 165 -2.64 -22.53 -16.34
C GLY A 165 -2.20 -22.15 -14.93
N LEU A 166 -3.15 -22.22 -14.01
CA LEU A 166 -2.96 -22.61 -12.61
C LEU A 166 -1.77 -22.01 -11.85
N GLN A 167 -2.06 -20.99 -11.03
CA GLN A 167 -1.06 -20.41 -10.15
C GLN A 167 -1.45 -20.67 -8.69
N CYS A 168 -0.69 -21.55 -8.05
CA CYS A 168 -0.75 -21.72 -6.61
C CYS A 168 -0.21 -20.48 -5.91
N GLY A 169 -0.81 -20.08 -4.77
CA GLY A 169 -0.31 -18.95 -3.98
C GLY A 169 0.92 -19.26 -3.14
N SER A 170 1.39 -20.51 -3.19
CA SER A 170 2.47 -20.96 -2.33
C SER A 170 3.78 -20.23 -2.57
N ARG A 171 4.40 -19.82 -1.46
CA ARG A 171 5.81 -19.42 -1.36
C ARG A 171 6.68 -20.55 -0.84
N THR A 172 6.09 -21.54 -0.16
CA THR A 172 6.80 -22.70 0.35
C THR A 172 6.00 -23.95 0.03
N ASN A 173 6.66 -24.93 -0.57
CA ASN A 173 6.10 -26.21 -0.97
C ASN A 173 6.74 -27.33 -0.17
N VAL A 174 5.94 -28.22 0.39
CA VAL A 174 6.39 -29.40 1.14
C VAL A 174 5.77 -30.64 0.52
N ILE A 175 6.58 -31.59 0.08
CA ILE A 175 6.09 -32.87 -0.45
C ILE A 175 6.56 -33.99 0.47
N ILE A 176 5.62 -34.81 0.94
CA ILE A 176 5.90 -35.99 1.76
C ILE A 176 5.42 -37.22 0.98
N LEU A 177 6.37 -38.04 0.55
CA LEU A 177 6.10 -39.28 -0.18
C LEU A 177 6.22 -40.48 0.76
N ASP A 178 5.07 -40.94 1.22
CA ASP A 178 4.90 -42.13 2.03
C ASP A 178 4.44 -43.33 1.18
N ALA A 179 5.20 -43.65 0.14
CA ALA A 179 4.80 -44.63 -0.85
C ALA A 179 5.69 -45.88 -0.84
N ALA A 180 5.08 -47.04 -1.11
CA ALA A 180 5.81 -48.26 -1.42
C ALA A 180 6.24 -48.24 -2.89
N PRO A 181 7.52 -48.45 -3.20
CA PRO A 181 7.95 -48.55 -4.58
C PRO A 181 7.42 -49.83 -5.21
N VAL A 182 6.95 -49.71 -6.45
CA VAL A 182 6.57 -50.85 -7.28
C VAL A 182 7.84 -51.37 -7.95
N GLN A 183 8.22 -52.62 -7.66
CA GLN A 183 9.28 -53.31 -8.37
C GLN A 183 8.88 -53.41 -9.86
N PRO A 184 9.75 -53.06 -10.82
CA PRO A 184 9.49 -53.22 -12.24
C PRO A 184 9.57 -54.69 -12.61
N SER A 185 8.62 -55.50 -12.17
CA SER A 185 8.45 -56.88 -12.58
C SER A 185 7.00 -57.09 -12.98
N THR A 186 6.82 -57.54 -14.22
CA THR A 186 5.57 -57.72 -15.01
C THR A 186 5.04 -56.48 -15.73
N ALA A 187 5.67 -56.19 -16.87
CA ALA A 187 5.07 -55.68 -18.11
C ALA A 187 4.16 -54.42 -18.04
N LEU A 188 4.77 -53.25 -18.28
CA LEU A 188 4.15 -52.30 -19.21
C LEU A 188 4.47 -52.81 -20.64
N PRO A 189 3.50 -52.90 -21.57
CA PRO A 189 3.79 -53.35 -22.94
C PRO A 189 4.73 -52.34 -23.62
N GLY A 190 6.01 -52.71 -23.79
CA GLY A 190 6.95 -51.99 -24.66
C GLY A 190 8.29 -51.56 -24.07
N ASP A 191 8.55 -51.67 -22.76
CA ASP A 191 9.80 -51.18 -22.19
C ASP A 191 10.84 -52.31 -22.01
N LYS A 192 11.94 -52.24 -22.79
CA LYS A 192 13.10 -53.15 -22.73
C LYS A 192 14.28 -52.56 -21.96
N SER A 193 14.05 -51.60 -21.04
CA SER A 193 15.14 -51.10 -20.19
C SER A 193 15.24 -51.89 -18.87
N SER A 194 16.32 -52.64 -18.79
CA SER A 194 16.70 -53.57 -17.73
C SER A 194 16.94 -52.91 -16.37
N ALA A 195 16.84 -53.75 -15.35
CA ALA A 195 17.26 -53.55 -13.98
C ALA A 195 18.64 -52.89 -13.85
N ASP A 196 18.66 -51.63 -13.41
CA ASP A 196 19.76 -51.05 -12.67
C ASP A 196 19.15 -50.42 -11.41
N ALA A 197 19.21 -51.18 -10.32
CA ALA A 197 18.58 -50.89 -9.03
C ALA A 197 19.51 -50.11 -8.07
N SER A 198 20.56 -49.44 -8.57
CA SER A 198 21.53 -48.71 -7.74
C SER A 198 21.75 -47.25 -8.13
N GLY A 199 21.03 -46.73 -9.14
CA GLY A 199 21.11 -45.32 -9.53
C GLY A 199 20.33 -44.43 -8.55
N GLY A 200 21.04 -43.71 -7.67
CA GLY A 200 20.45 -42.80 -6.69
C GLY A 200 19.42 -41.84 -7.31
N LEU A 201 18.31 -41.62 -6.61
CA LEU A 201 17.29 -40.63 -6.97
C LEU A 201 17.95 -39.25 -7.09
N ALA A 202 18.15 -38.78 -8.31
CA ALA A 202 18.59 -37.42 -8.61
C ALA A 202 17.41 -36.46 -8.47
N LEU A 203 16.88 -36.30 -7.25
CA LEU A 203 15.83 -35.34 -6.99
C LEU A 203 16.47 -34.00 -6.61
N VAL A 204 16.71 -33.16 -7.60
CA VAL A 204 16.94 -31.73 -7.35
C VAL A 204 15.56 -31.11 -7.13
N PRO A 205 15.17 -30.75 -5.89
CA PRO A 205 13.88 -30.15 -5.66
C PRO A 205 13.81 -28.83 -6.44
N PRO A 206 12.67 -28.51 -7.09
CA PRO A 206 12.49 -27.20 -7.69
C PRO A 206 12.62 -26.10 -6.64
N ALA A 207 12.74 -24.84 -7.05
CA ALA A 207 12.78 -23.70 -6.12
C ALA A 207 11.62 -23.77 -5.10
N ASP A 208 11.85 -23.23 -3.90
CA ASP A 208 10.83 -23.12 -2.86
C ASP A 208 10.25 -24.46 -2.36
N THR A 209 11.00 -25.56 -2.48
CA THR A 209 10.45 -26.90 -2.24
C THR A 209 11.32 -27.73 -1.29
N LEU A 210 10.67 -28.31 -0.28
CA LEU A 210 11.18 -29.40 0.53
C LEU A 210 10.49 -30.70 0.12
N VAL A 211 11.28 -31.73 -0.19
CA VAL A 211 10.77 -33.08 -0.45
C VAL A 211 11.30 -34.04 0.60
N VAL A 212 10.39 -34.79 1.21
CA VAL A 212 10.69 -35.82 2.20
C VAL A 212 10.22 -37.17 1.67
N LEU A 213 11.15 -38.11 1.55
CA LEU A 213 10.88 -39.48 1.11
C LEU A 213 10.94 -40.45 2.28
N ARG A 214 10.29 -41.61 2.15
CA ARG A 214 10.49 -42.74 3.08
C ARG A 214 11.97 -43.14 3.14
N PRO A 215 12.52 -43.46 4.34
CA PRO A 215 13.95 -43.77 4.52
C PRO A 215 14.42 -45.05 3.81
N THR A 216 13.53 -45.97 3.43
CA THR A 216 13.87 -47.24 2.77
C THR A 216 13.02 -47.47 1.52
N ASP A 217 13.61 -48.08 0.49
CA ASP A 217 12.90 -48.52 -0.72
C ASP A 217 12.26 -49.93 -0.55
N ALA A 218 12.33 -50.53 0.63
CA ALA A 218 11.65 -51.79 0.93
C ALA A 218 10.14 -51.56 1.17
N PRO A 219 9.26 -52.51 0.77
CA PRO A 219 7.87 -52.52 1.24
C PRO A 219 7.87 -52.72 2.75
N VAL A 220 7.41 -51.72 3.51
CA VAL A 220 7.19 -51.88 4.95
C VAL A 220 5.67 -52.04 5.14
N PRO A 221 5.19 -53.21 5.59
CA PRO A 221 3.79 -53.36 5.96
C PRO A 221 3.47 -52.40 7.12
N ALA A 222 2.23 -51.90 7.17
CA ALA A 222 1.78 -51.12 8.32
C ALA A 222 1.98 -51.96 9.61
N PRO A 223 2.45 -51.36 10.73
CA PRO A 223 2.52 -52.07 12.00
C PRO A 223 1.14 -52.61 12.36
N GLU A 224 1.08 -53.87 12.80
CA GLU A 224 -0.18 -54.55 13.12
C GLU A 224 -0.95 -53.85 14.26
N SER A 225 -0.23 -53.17 15.16
CA SER A 225 -0.79 -52.50 16.34
C SER A 225 -1.55 -51.21 16.06
N THR A 226 -1.15 -50.45 15.03
CA THR A 226 -1.73 -49.12 14.70
C THR A 226 -2.39 -49.10 13.34
N GLY A 227 -1.90 -49.92 12.40
CA GLY A 227 -2.35 -49.96 11.02
C GLY A 227 -1.94 -48.77 10.16
N LEU A 228 -1.13 -47.85 10.69
CA LEU A 228 -0.59 -46.68 9.98
C LEU A 228 0.75 -47.01 9.30
N SER A 229 1.25 -46.17 8.41
CA SER A 229 2.64 -46.28 7.99
C SER A 229 3.59 -45.71 9.07
N LEU A 230 4.85 -46.16 9.04
CA LEU A 230 5.88 -45.61 9.93
C LEU A 230 6.13 -44.11 9.71
N LEU A 231 6.02 -43.62 8.46
CA LEU A 231 6.22 -42.20 8.17
C LEU A 231 5.02 -41.37 8.65
N ALA A 232 3.80 -41.89 8.53
CA ALA A 232 2.59 -41.30 9.08
C ALA A 232 2.68 -41.18 10.61
N GLU A 233 3.06 -42.25 11.30
CA GLU A 233 3.25 -42.25 12.76
C GLU A 233 4.26 -41.20 13.21
N LYS A 234 5.43 -41.14 12.56
CA LYS A 234 6.47 -40.14 12.86
C LYS A 234 5.98 -38.71 12.62
N LEU A 235 5.27 -38.48 11.52
CA LEU A 235 4.72 -37.17 11.21
C LEU A 235 3.69 -36.77 12.27
N ILE A 236 2.73 -37.64 12.60
CA ILE A 236 1.70 -37.38 13.61
C ILE A 236 2.31 -37.12 14.99
N ALA A 237 3.30 -37.93 15.39
CA ALA A 237 4.01 -37.75 16.65
C ALA A 237 4.78 -36.43 16.70
N GLY A 238 5.47 -36.07 15.61
CA GLY A 238 6.16 -34.79 15.47
C GLY A 238 5.20 -33.60 15.57
N LEU A 239 4.11 -33.63 14.80
CA LEU A 239 3.06 -32.61 14.81
C LEU A 239 2.30 -32.54 16.15
N SER A 240 2.32 -33.58 16.97
CA SER A 240 1.68 -33.58 18.31
C SER A 240 2.66 -33.21 19.42
N SER A 241 3.95 -33.06 19.10
CA SER A 241 5.00 -32.70 20.06
C SER A 241 5.13 -31.18 20.20
N LYS A 242 6.04 -30.74 21.08
CA LYS A 242 6.43 -29.31 21.20
C LYS A 242 7.40 -28.85 20.12
N ARG A 243 7.75 -29.70 19.15
CA ARG A 243 8.64 -29.33 18.04
C ARG A 243 7.96 -28.35 17.10
N THR A 244 8.75 -27.46 16.53
CA THR A 244 8.32 -26.60 15.44
C THR A 244 8.06 -27.42 14.16
N LEU A 245 7.29 -26.87 13.22
CA LEU A 245 6.95 -27.59 11.99
C LEU A 245 8.19 -27.84 11.12
N ASP A 246 9.12 -26.87 11.02
CA ASP A 246 10.39 -27.05 10.30
C ASP A 246 11.23 -28.17 10.90
N ALA A 247 11.40 -28.22 12.22
CA ALA A 247 12.13 -29.27 12.92
C ALA A 247 11.45 -30.65 12.76
N THR A 248 10.11 -30.66 12.72
CA THR A 248 9.33 -31.88 12.44
C THR A 248 9.58 -32.38 11.03
N LEU A 249 9.50 -31.51 10.02
CA LEU A 249 9.64 -31.88 8.62
C LEU A 249 11.08 -32.27 8.25
N THR A 250 12.07 -31.51 8.72
CA THR A 250 13.49 -31.79 8.48
C THR A 250 13.97 -33.03 9.22
N GLY A 251 13.39 -33.34 10.39
CA GLY A 251 13.69 -34.55 11.16
C GLY A 251 12.87 -35.78 10.76
N LEU A 252 11.97 -35.68 9.78
CA LEU A 252 11.01 -36.73 9.45
C LEU A 252 11.67 -37.94 8.78
N SER A 253 12.70 -37.71 7.96
CA SER A 253 13.43 -38.74 7.23
C SER A 253 14.86 -38.29 6.92
N THR A 254 15.77 -39.25 6.84
CA THR A 254 17.15 -39.01 6.36
C THR A 254 17.22 -38.83 4.84
N ARG A 255 16.14 -39.12 4.10
CA ARG A 255 16.02 -38.90 2.65
C ARG A 255 15.17 -37.66 2.36
N SER A 256 15.68 -36.50 2.76
CA SER A 256 15.08 -35.19 2.50
C SER A 256 15.94 -34.35 1.57
N PHE A 257 15.30 -33.65 0.64
CA PHE A 257 15.96 -32.74 -0.31
C PHE A 257 15.27 -31.39 -0.25
N SER A 258 16.02 -30.32 -0.08
CA SER A 258 15.46 -28.96 0.06
C SER A 258 16.17 -27.98 -0.85
N SER A 259 15.40 -27.14 -1.54
CA SER A 259 15.87 -25.89 -2.15
C SER A 259 15.60 -24.66 -1.28
N LEU A 260 14.88 -24.84 -0.17
CA LEU A 260 14.58 -23.77 0.78
C LEU A 260 15.85 -23.32 1.51
N THR A 261 16.05 -22.02 1.58
CA THR A 261 17.05 -21.40 2.46
C THR A 261 16.67 -21.56 3.94
N GLU A 262 17.64 -21.37 4.84
CA GLU A 262 17.39 -21.43 6.30
C GLU A 262 16.32 -20.42 6.75
N SER A 263 16.31 -19.22 6.15
CA SER A 263 15.28 -18.20 6.38
C SER A 263 13.89 -18.69 5.98
N GLU A 264 13.78 -19.40 4.86
CA GLU A 264 12.52 -19.95 4.38
C GLU A 264 12.02 -21.12 5.22
N LEU A 265 12.92 -21.99 5.69
CA LEU A 265 12.57 -23.06 6.63
C LEU A 265 12.10 -22.49 7.97
N SER A 266 12.79 -21.47 8.49
CA SER A 266 12.45 -20.86 9.79
C SER A 266 11.04 -20.24 9.81
N ARG A 267 10.47 -19.86 8.66
CA ARG A 267 9.07 -19.40 8.58
C ARG A 267 8.05 -20.49 8.90
N LEU A 268 8.39 -21.75 8.66
CA LEU A 268 7.51 -22.85 9.04
C LEU A 268 7.40 -23.01 10.56
N ALA A 269 8.36 -22.51 11.34
CA ALA A 269 8.34 -22.58 12.80
C ALA A 269 7.18 -21.81 13.46
N VAL A 270 6.59 -20.86 12.73
CA VAL A 270 5.59 -19.92 13.22
C VAL A 270 4.21 -20.58 13.29
N PRO A 271 3.28 -20.13 14.14
CA PRO A 271 1.89 -20.55 14.03
C PRO A 271 1.25 -20.18 12.68
N ALA A 272 0.32 -21.00 12.20
CA ALA A 272 -0.41 -20.74 10.96
C ALA A 272 -1.37 -19.53 11.08
N SER A 273 -1.50 -18.75 10.01
CA SER A 273 -2.54 -17.72 9.88
C SER A 273 -3.95 -18.29 9.86
N ARG A 274 -4.93 -17.48 10.25
CA ARG A 274 -6.36 -17.83 10.23
C ARG A 274 -7.19 -16.66 9.73
N ALA A 275 -8.08 -16.94 8.79
CA ALA A 275 -9.03 -15.96 8.28
C ALA A 275 -10.17 -15.74 9.28
N VAL A 276 -10.60 -14.50 9.46
CA VAL A 276 -11.69 -14.14 10.40
C VAL A 276 -13.07 -14.60 9.95
N SER A 277 -13.28 -14.79 8.65
CA SER A 277 -14.55 -15.21 8.06
C SER A 277 -14.33 -15.91 6.72
N PRO A 278 -15.31 -16.68 6.23
CA PRO A 278 -15.28 -17.24 4.87
C PRO A 278 -15.25 -16.13 3.80
N PRO A 279 -14.75 -16.43 2.58
CA PRO A 279 -14.66 -15.47 1.47
C PRO A 279 -15.97 -14.80 1.06
N ASN A 280 -17.13 -15.44 1.26
CA ASN A 280 -18.43 -14.94 0.80
C ASN A 280 -19.26 -14.25 1.90
N LYS A 281 -18.75 -14.17 3.13
CA LYS A 281 -19.46 -13.58 4.29
C LYS A 281 -18.55 -12.67 5.08
N LEU A 282 -17.96 -11.70 4.39
CA LEU A 282 -17.04 -10.74 4.99
C LEU A 282 -17.73 -9.89 6.05
N LYS A 283 -17.06 -9.73 7.20
CA LYS A 283 -17.46 -8.85 8.29
C LYS A 283 -16.31 -7.88 8.59
N PRO A 284 -16.58 -6.71 9.22
CA PRO A 284 -15.52 -5.89 9.78
C PRO A 284 -14.62 -6.70 10.73
N GLY A 285 -13.31 -6.41 10.72
CA GLY A 285 -12.38 -6.96 11.70
C GLY A 285 -12.60 -6.36 13.09
N SER A 286 -12.19 -7.09 14.11
CA SER A 286 -12.33 -6.67 15.52
C SER A 286 -11.08 -5.99 16.07
N ARG A 287 -9.92 -6.26 15.47
CA ARG A 287 -8.61 -5.71 15.87
C ARG A 287 -7.74 -5.44 14.64
N PRO A 288 -6.85 -4.44 14.70
CA PRO A 288 -5.94 -4.15 13.59
C PRO A 288 -5.14 -5.38 13.17
N GLY A 289 -5.00 -5.55 11.86
CA GLY A 289 -4.22 -6.63 11.25
C GLY A 289 -4.85 -8.02 11.30
N GLU A 290 -6.11 -8.15 11.73
CA GLU A 290 -6.87 -9.37 11.48
C GLU A 290 -6.91 -9.69 9.99
N GLU A 291 -6.81 -10.97 9.64
CA GLU A 291 -6.67 -11.40 8.25
C GLU A 291 -7.97 -11.97 7.69
N TRP A 292 -8.25 -11.67 6.42
CA TRP A 292 -9.31 -12.30 5.62
C TRP A 292 -8.74 -12.74 4.27
N VAL A 293 -9.33 -13.76 3.67
CA VAL A 293 -8.91 -14.28 2.35
C VAL A 293 -10.11 -14.27 1.43
N ASP A 294 -9.95 -13.65 0.26
CA ASP A 294 -11.00 -13.58 -0.76
C ASP A 294 -11.13 -14.89 -1.56
N ALA A 295 -12.06 -14.93 -2.52
CA ALA A 295 -12.29 -16.09 -3.36
C ALA A 295 -11.13 -16.37 -4.35
N ASN A 296 -10.27 -15.39 -4.60
CA ASN A 296 -9.11 -15.49 -5.49
C ASN A 296 -7.82 -15.86 -4.73
N GLY A 297 -7.87 -15.96 -3.39
CA GLY A 297 -6.73 -16.28 -2.55
C GLY A 297 -5.85 -15.07 -2.20
N MET A 298 -6.36 -13.85 -2.41
CA MET A 298 -5.76 -12.60 -1.93
C MET A 298 -5.97 -12.49 -0.42
N VAL A 299 -4.92 -12.17 0.31
CA VAL A 299 -4.96 -11.97 1.76
C VAL A 299 -5.16 -10.48 2.04
N PHE A 300 -6.08 -10.13 2.94
CA PHE A 300 -6.35 -8.76 3.39
C PHE A 300 -6.15 -8.64 4.90
N CYS A 301 -5.68 -7.48 5.35
CA CYS A 301 -5.54 -7.09 6.74
C CYS A 301 -6.57 -6.01 7.10
N TRP A 302 -7.16 -6.10 8.29
CA TRP A 302 -8.11 -5.12 8.79
C TRP A 302 -7.41 -3.82 9.21
N CYS A 303 -7.85 -2.70 8.62
CA CYS A 303 -7.51 -1.35 9.03
C CYS A 303 -8.71 -0.75 9.80
N PRO A 304 -8.62 -0.61 11.14
CA PRO A 304 -9.76 -0.22 11.95
C PRO A 304 -10.14 1.25 11.76
N PRO A 305 -11.41 1.63 12.05
CA PRO A 305 -11.77 3.04 12.15
C PRO A 305 -10.87 3.74 13.17
N GLY A 306 -10.55 5.01 12.95
CA GLY A 306 -9.61 5.71 13.80
C GLY A 306 -9.20 7.07 13.26
N GLN A 307 -8.23 7.69 13.92
CA GLN A 307 -7.70 9.00 13.54
C GLN A 307 -6.17 8.92 13.48
N PHE A 308 -5.59 9.63 12.53
CA PHE A 308 -4.13 9.78 12.44
C PHE A 308 -3.77 11.12 11.82
N THR A 309 -2.52 11.53 11.98
CA THR A 309 -1.99 12.70 11.26
C THR A 309 -1.26 12.22 10.00
N ILE A 310 -1.78 12.58 8.83
CA ILE A 310 -1.11 12.36 7.54
C ILE A 310 -0.01 13.40 7.32
N GLY A 311 0.98 13.12 6.49
CA GLY A 311 2.11 14.01 6.20
C GLY A 311 3.21 13.90 7.25
N SER A 312 4.23 14.75 7.16
CA SER A 312 5.42 14.66 8.03
C SER A 312 5.69 15.97 8.78
N PRO A 313 6.19 15.90 10.03
CA PRO A 313 6.56 17.09 10.79
C PRO A 313 7.74 17.80 10.14
N SER A 314 7.84 19.12 10.34
CA SER A 314 8.84 19.97 9.65
C SER A 314 10.30 19.58 9.88
N ASN A 315 10.58 18.78 10.91
CA ASN A 315 11.92 18.30 11.26
C ASN A 315 12.17 16.82 10.88
N GLU A 316 11.23 16.16 10.20
CA GLU A 316 11.46 14.80 9.68
C GLU A 316 12.54 14.83 8.58
N LEU A 317 13.52 13.92 8.67
CA LEU A 317 14.58 13.79 7.69
C LEU A 317 13.98 13.46 6.31
N ASP A 318 14.53 14.07 5.25
CA ASP A 318 14.12 13.90 3.85
C ASP A 318 12.68 14.32 3.51
N ARG A 319 12.00 15.04 4.42
CA ARG A 319 10.66 15.62 4.21
C ARG A 319 10.60 16.49 2.95
N GLN A 320 9.60 16.23 2.10
CA GLN A 320 9.25 17.07 0.97
C GLN A 320 8.28 18.22 1.35
N ARG A 321 8.23 19.25 0.52
CA ARG A 321 7.42 20.46 0.79
C ARG A 321 5.91 20.20 0.78
N ASP A 322 5.46 19.22 0.00
CA ASP A 322 4.05 18.84 -0.14
C ASP A 322 3.55 17.84 0.92
N GLU A 323 4.39 17.47 1.88
CA GLU A 323 4.06 16.61 3.03
C GLU A 323 3.50 17.43 4.19
N LEU A 324 2.51 18.28 3.92
CA LEU A 324 1.83 19.08 4.94
C LEU A 324 1.02 18.16 5.87
N GLN A 325 1.11 18.42 7.18
CA GLN A 325 0.37 17.63 8.16
C GLN A 325 -1.12 17.97 8.19
N ALA A 326 -1.95 16.93 8.32
CA ALA A 326 -3.39 17.06 8.53
C ALA A 326 -3.92 15.91 9.39
N ASP A 327 -4.89 16.18 10.25
CA ASP A 327 -5.59 15.15 10.99
C ASP A 327 -6.65 14.51 10.10
N VAL A 328 -6.62 13.20 9.94
CA VAL A 328 -7.57 12.43 9.13
C VAL A 328 -8.31 11.46 10.04
N SER A 329 -9.64 11.40 9.94
CA SER A 329 -10.47 10.43 10.68
C SER A 329 -11.29 9.55 9.75
N PHE A 330 -11.23 8.23 9.98
CA PHE A 330 -12.07 7.22 9.37
C PHE A 330 -13.18 6.80 10.34
N ALA A 331 -14.43 7.00 9.95
CA ALA A 331 -15.59 6.59 10.75
C ALA A 331 -15.81 5.07 10.71
N GLU A 332 -15.42 4.44 9.60
CA GLU A 332 -15.49 3.00 9.38
C GLU A 332 -14.11 2.45 9.03
N GLY A 333 -13.88 1.17 9.31
CA GLY A 333 -12.66 0.50 8.90
C GLY A 333 -12.78 -0.07 7.49
N PHE A 334 -11.64 -0.46 6.93
CA PHE A 334 -11.54 -1.06 5.61
C PHE A 334 -10.56 -2.23 5.64
N TRP A 335 -10.65 -3.10 4.64
CA TRP A 335 -9.72 -4.21 4.44
C TRP A 335 -8.68 -3.80 3.40
N MET A 336 -7.39 -3.92 3.70
CA MET A 336 -6.32 -3.65 2.73
C MET A 336 -5.57 -4.93 2.40
N ALA A 337 -5.29 -5.19 1.11
CA ALA A 337 -4.54 -6.37 0.71
C ALA A 337 -3.19 -6.39 1.46
N LYS A 338 -2.82 -7.55 2.02
CA LYS A 338 -1.59 -7.77 2.80
C LYS A 338 -0.33 -7.51 1.98
N TYR A 339 -0.41 -7.79 0.69
CA TYR A 339 0.66 -7.68 -0.28
C TYR A 339 0.27 -6.70 -1.40
N GLU A 340 1.27 -6.16 -2.09
CA GLU A 340 1.09 -5.61 -3.43
C GLU A 340 0.44 -6.69 -4.32
N MET A 341 -0.38 -6.29 -5.30
CA MET A 341 -1.01 -7.26 -6.19
C MET A 341 0.05 -8.04 -6.95
N SER A 342 0.07 -9.35 -6.75
CA SER A 342 0.98 -10.24 -7.46
C SER A 342 0.49 -10.53 -8.87
N TYR A 343 1.43 -10.93 -9.75
CA TYR A 343 1.10 -11.38 -11.10
C TYR A 343 -0.01 -12.44 -11.09
N ARG A 344 0.07 -13.40 -10.16
CA ARG A 344 -0.96 -14.42 -9.91
C ARG A 344 -2.36 -13.85 -9.74
N GLU A 345 -2.51 -12.86 -8.89
CA GLU A 345 -3.81 -12.30 -8.50
C GLU A 345 -4.42 -11.47 -9.63
N SER A 346 -3.60 -10.93 -10.53
CA SER A 346 -4.07 -10.13 -11.67
C SER A 346 -4.77 -10.95 -12.76
N ILE A 347 -4.36 -12.21 -12.95
CA ILE A 347 -4.86 -13.10 -14.01
C ILE A 347 -6.39 -13.31 -13.93
N PRO A 348 -6.98 -13.74 -12.80
CA PRO A 348 -8.42 -13.93 -12.71
C PRO A 348 -9.23 -12.62 -12.88
N LEU A 349 -8.61 -11.46 -12.65
CA LEU A 349 -9.26 -10.15 -12.75
C LEU A 349 -9.21 -9.56 -14.18
N GLY A 350 -8.95 -10.40 -15.18
CA GLY A 350 -8.83 -9.97 -16.57
C GLY A 350 -7.57 -9.14 -16.85
N GLY A 351 -6.63 -9.15 -15.89
CA GLY A 351 -5.26 -8.70 -16.07
C GLY A 351 -4.44 -9.74 -16.81
N GLY A 352 -3.32 -9.29 -17.36
CA GLY A 352 -2.44 -10.11 -18.18
C GLY A 352 -1.70 -9.25 -19.17
N ILE A 353 -0.60 -8.66 -18.73
CA ILE A 353 0.64 -8.47 -19.48
C ILE A 353 1.74 -8.30 -18.43
N TYR A 354 2.80 -9.07 -18.63
CA TYR A 354 3.97 -9.19 -17.78
C TYR A 354 5.13 -8.56 -18.53
N LEU A 355 5.67 -7.45 -18.04
CA LEU A 355 6.95 -6.95 -18.56
C LEU A 355 8.09 -7.60 -17.76
N SER A 356 8.49 -8.75 -18.28
CA SER A 356 9.88 -9.11 -18.62
C SER A 356 10.99 -9.16 -17.55
N THR A 357 10.81 -8.79 -16.27
CA THR A 357 11.93 -8.82 -15.29
C THR A 357 11.72 -9.60 -14.02
N GLY A 358 10.48 -9.80 -13.57
CA GLY A 358 10.23 -10.89 -12.66
C GLY A 358 10.47 -12.21 -13.38
N GLU A 359 10.69 -13.29 -12.65
CA GLU A 359 10.49 -14.65 -13.18
C GLU A 359 9.52 -15.44 -12.31
N HIS A 360 8.77 -14.79 -11.39
CA HIS A 360 7.99 -15.50 -10.37
C HIS A 360 6.54 -15.01 -10.25
N LYS A 361 5.60 -15.94 -10.07
CA LYS A 361 4.15 -15.69 -9.93
C LYS A 361 3.76 -14.77 -8.75
N LEU A 362 4.62 -14.73 -7.72
CA LEU A 362 4.46 -13.89 -6.53
C LEU A 362 5.20 -12.54 -6.63
N HIS A 363 5.77 -12.19 -7.77
CA HIS A 363 6.25 -10.82 -7.97
C HIS A 363 5.06 -9.87 -8.12
N PRO A 364 5.17 -8.63 -7.62
CA PRO A 364 4.14 -7.63 -7.83
C PRO A 364 3.95 -7.36 -9.32
N VAL A 365 2.73 -7.00 -9.70
CA VAL A 365 2.44 -6.48 -11.05
C VAL A 365 3.05 -5.09 -11.17
N ASN A 366 3.79 -4.86 -12.24
CA ASN A 366 4.13 -3.51 -12.69
C ASN A 366 3.09 -3.04 -13.72
N LEU A 367 2.76 -1.75 -13.69
CA LEU A 367 1.71 -1.22 -14.57
C LEU A 367 2.22 -0.89 -15.98
N ALA A 368 3.53 -0.91 -16.18
CA ALA A 368 4.16 -0.68 -17.48
C ALA A 368 3.51 -1.53 -18.58
N GLY A 369 3.05 -0.87 -19.65
CA GLY A 369 2.27 -1.51 -20.72
C GLY A 369 0.74 -1.37 -20.59
N GLY A 370 0.23 -0.72 -19.53
CA GLY A 370 -1.15 -0.20 -19.48
C GLY A 370 -2.20 -1.20 -19.01
N LEU A 371 -2.09 -1.68 -17.76
CA LEU A 371 -3.17 -2.42 -17.10
C LEU A 371 -4.46 -1.58 -17.09
N ASN A 372 -5.55 -2.12 -17.63
CA ASN A 372 -6.84 -1.43 -17.62
C ASN A 372 -7.48 -1.55 -16.23
N LEU A 373 -7.19 -0.56 -15.37
CA LEU A 373 -7.64 -0.50 -13.98
C LEU A 373 -9.17 -0.53 -13.86
N VAL A 374 -9.90 0.09 -14.79
CA VAL A 374 -11.37 0.07 -14.80
C VAL A 374 -11.89 -1.35 -14.98
N LYS A 375 -11.34 -2.09 -15.96
CA LYS A 375 -11.71 -3.48 -16.21
C LYS A 375 -11.33 -4.38 -15.04
N LEU A 376 -10.14 -4.18 -14.48
CA LEU A 376 -9.66 -4.93 -13.32
C LEU A 376 -10.58 -4.73 -12.11
N LEU A 377 -10.89 -3.48 -11.77
CA LEU A 377 -11.77 -3.17 -10.63
C LEU A 377 -13.20 -3.65 -10.87
N ALA A 378 -13.70 -3.61 -12.10
CA ALA A 378 -15.00 -4.18 -12.44
C ALA A 378 -15.01 -5.71 -12.24
N ALA A 379 -13.95 -6.41 -12.67
CA ALA A 379 -13.81 -7.85 -12.46
C ALA A 379 -13.70 -8.21 -10.97
N ALA A 380 -12.93 -7.44 -10.18
CA ALA A 380 -12.84 -7.63 -8.74
C ALA A 380 -14.22 -7.44 -8.07
N ASN A 381 -14.90 -6.33 -8.39
CA ASN A 381 -16.21 -6.00 -7.86
C ASN A 381 -17.32 -7.00 -8.23
N ALA A 382 -17.20 -7.71 -9.37
CA ALA A 382 -18.12 -8.79 -9.71
C ALA A 382 -18.09 -9.96 -8.69
N THR A 383 -17.03 -10.05 -7.88
CA THR A 383 -16.85 -11.07 -6.84
C THR A 383 -16.84 -10.48 -5.42
N ALA A 384 -17.17 -9.20 -5.26
CA ALA A 384 -17.18 -8.54 -3.97
C ALA A 384 -18.21 -9.18 -3.01
N PRO A 385 -17.85 -9.40 -1.74
CA PRO A 385 -18.82 -9.78 -0.72
C PRO A 385 -19.96 -8.75 -0.60
N THR A 386 -21.16 -9.20 -0.28
CA THR A 386 -22.32 -8.31 -0.10
C THR A 386 -22.02 -7.19 0.90
N GLY A 387 -22.30 -5.95 0.51
CA GLY A 387 -22.06 -4.76 1.34
C GLY A 387 -20.65 -4.16 1.23
N TRP A 388 -19.75 -4.78 0.48
CA TRP A 388 -18.38 -4.33 0.29
C TRP A 388 -18.09 -4.04 -1.19
N GLU A 389 -17.11 -3.19 -1.45
CA GLU A 389 -16.63 -2.87 -2.79
C GLU A 389 -15.10 -2.81 -2.83
N TYR A 390 -14.51 -3.37 -3.89
CA TYR A 390 -13.10 -3.27 -4.18
C TYR A 390 -12.74 -1.91 -4.77
N GLY A 391 -11.57 -1.38 -4.39
CA GLY A 391 -10.99 -0.19 -5.00
C GLY A 391 -9.47 -0.12 -4.82
N LEU A 392 -8.87 0.93 -5.38
CA LEU A 392 -7.54 1.38 -4.97
C LEU A 392 -7.65 2.16 -3.66
N PRO A 393 -6.63 2.13 -2.78
CA PRO A 393 -6.61 2.98 -1.61
C PRO A 393 -6.56 4.46 -2.00
N THR A 394 -7.17 5.33 -1.21
CA THR A 394 -6.83 6.75 -1.22
C THR A 394 -5.46 6.96 -0.61
N GLU A 395 -4.86 8.12 -0.83
CA GLU A 395 -3.61 8.51 -0.19
C GLU A 395 -3.67 8.38 1.34
N ALA A 396 -4.81 8.77 1.94
CA ALA A 396 -5.00 8.68 3.37
C ALA A 396 -5.16 7.24 3.85
N GLU A 397 -5.98 6.42 3.18
CA GLU A 397 -6.11 5.00 3.54
C GLU A 397 -4.75 4.29 3.45
N TRP A 398 -3.98 4.58 2.41
CA TRP A 398 -2.63 4.04 2.23
C TRP A 398 -1.69 4.46 3.36
N GLU A 399 -1.59 5.75 3.67
CA GLU A 399 -0.65 6.22 4.70
C GLU A 399 -1.08 5.81 6.11
N TYR A 400 -2.38 5.77 6.39
CA TYR A 400 -2.92 5.26 7.65
C TYR A 400 -2.52 3.80 7.86
N ALA A 401 -2.73 2.98 6.82
CA ALA A 401 -2.38 1.58 6.82
C ALA A 401 -0.86 1.38 6.90
N ALA A 402 -0.07 2.19 6.17
CA ALA A 402 1.40 2.15 6.20
C ALA A 402 1.94 2.43 7.60
N ARG A 403 1.43 3.49 8.25
CA ARG A 403 1.82 3.90 9.60
C ARG A 403 1.40 2.89 10.67
N ALA A 404 0.26 2.22 10.49
CA ALA A 404 -0.23 1.19 11.41
C ALA A 404 -0.21 1.62 12.90
N GLY A 405 -0.58 2.89 13.15
CA GLY A 405 -0.63 3.49 14.49
C GLY A 405 0.65 4.25 14.91
N THR A 406 1.73 4.24 14.14
CA THR A 406 2.93 5.03 14.44
C THR A 406 2.85 6.45 13.89
N THR A 407 3.65 7.35 14.47
CA THR A 407 3.80 8.75 14.02
C THR A 407 5.20 9.02 13.44
N THR A 408 5.98 7.97 13.19
CA THR A 408 7.37 8.04 12.74
C THR A 408 7.49 8.06 11.22
N ALA A 409 8.70 8.26 10.70
CA ALA A 409 8.94 8.31 9.25
C ALA A 409 8.56 6.99 8.56
N TYR A 410 8.89 5.86 9.19
CA TYR A 410 8.51 4.52 8.79
C TYR A 410 7.65 3.85 9.87
N SER A 411 6.96 2.77 9.54
CA SER A 411 6.20 1.98 10.52
C SER A 411 7.06 1.34 11.61
N PHE A 412 8.36 1.17 11.35
CA PHE A 412 9.34 0.58 12.26
C PHE A 412 10.18 1.62 13.01
N GLY A 413 9.86 2.92 12.88
CA GLY A 413 10.59 4.01 13.54
C GLY A 413 11.12 5.04 12.55
N SER A 414 12.14 5.81 12.96
CA SER A 414 12.70 6.92 12.16
C SER A 414 14.13 6.68 11.70
N ASN A 415 14.72 5.52 11.98
CA ASN A 415 16.08 5.19 11.55
C ASN A 415 16.06 4.50 10.18
N PRO A 416 16.53 5.16 9.10
CA PRO A 416 16.47 4.60 7.75
C PRO A 416 17.36 3.35 7.57
N ALA A 417 18.36 3.11 8.44
CA ALA A 417 19.19 1.91 8.37
C ALA A 417 18.41 0.62 8.65
N ASP A 418 17.26 0.73 9.33
CA ASP A 418 16.41 -0.42 9.61
C ASP A 418 15.60 -0.87 8.39
N LEU A 419 15.53 -0.05 7.34
CA LEU A 419 14.77 -0.30 6.11
C LEU A 419 15.16 -1.61 5.42
N ILE A 420 16.41 -2.06 5.54
CA ILE A 420 16.90 -3.34 4.98
C ILE A 420 16.10 -4.57 5.45
N ARG A 421 15.37 -4.45 6.58
CA ARG A 421 14.52 -5.50 7.13
C ARG A 421 13.06 -5.41 6.67
N TYR A 422 12.63 -4.23 6.21
CA TYR A 422 11.23 -3.87 5.99
C TYR A 422 10.89 -3.50 4.53
N GLY A 423 11.89 -3.32 3.66
CA GLY A 423 11.63 -3.01 2.26
C GLY A 423 12.81 -3.23 1.33
N ASN A 424 12.47 -3.28 0.05
CA ASN A 424 13.38 -3.35 -1.09
C ASN A 424 13.55 -1.95 -1.69
N PHE A 425 14.77 -1.43 -1.76
CA PHE A 425 15.04 -0.06 -2.18
C PHE A 425 16.39 0.05 -2.92
N ALA A 426 16.71 1.22 -3.45
CA ALA A 426 17.96 1.42 -4.17
C ALA A 426 19.15 1.33 -3.20
N ASP A 427 19.84 0.19 -3.22
CA ASP A 427 20.85 -0.18 -2.25
C ASP A 427 22.12 -0.74 -2.91
N ARG A 428 23.00 -1.36 -2.11
CA ARG A 428 24.22 -1.99 -2.60
C ARG A 428 23.93 -3.18 -3.51
N SER A 429 22.87 -3.95 -3.24
CA SER A 429 22.48 -5.12 -4.04
C SER A 429 22.20 -4.68 -5.47
N LEU A 430 21.39 -3.65 -5.66
CA LEU A 430 21.15 -3.04 -6.97
C LEU A 430 22.44 -2.47 -7.58
N ARG A 431 23.19 -1.67 -6.82
CA ARG A 431 24.41 -1.00 -7.31
C ARG A 431 25.48 -1.96 -7.81
N ASP A 432 25.75 -3.01 -7.05
CA ASP A 432 26.86 -3.94 -7.29
C ASP A 432 26.46 -5.05 -8.30
N SER A 433 25.15 -5.24 -8.58
CA SER A 433 24.64 -6.30 -9.46
C SER A 433 25.07 -6.17 -10.93
N GLY A 434 25.48 -4.98 -11.37
CA GLY A 434 25.64 -4.68 -12.79
C GLY A 434 24.32 -4.74 -13.57
N PHE A 435 23.16 -4.87 -12.92
CA PHE A 435 21.84 -4.79 -13.56
C PHE A 435 21.66 -3.38 -14.15
N TYR A 436 21.05 -3.29 -15.33
CA TYR A 436 20.93 -2.05 -16.12
C TYR A 436 19.51 -1.49 -16.15
N GLY A 437 18.56 -2.12 -15.46
CA GLY A 437 17.14 -1.93 -15.72
C GLY A 437 16.73 -2.55 -17.06
N GLU A 438 15.44 -2.48 -17.38
CA GLU A 438 14.85 -3.05 -18.59
C GLU A 438 15.43 -2.38 -19.86
N ARG A 439 15.66 -3.17 -20.92
CA ARG A 439 16.30 -2.76 -22.18
C ARG A 439 15.92 -1.34 -22.63
N ALA A 440 16.84 -0.39 -22.48
CA ALA A 440 16.85 0.87 -23.23
C ALA A 440 17.16 0.61 -24.72
N LYS A 441 16.34 -0.17 -25.42
CA LYS A 441 16.38 -0.25 -26.88
C LYS A 441 15.50 0.85 -27.45
N THR A 442 15.96 2.11 -27.31
CA THR A 442 15.73 3.28 -28.19
C THR A 442 15.64 4.60 -27.39
N HIS A 443 16.78 5.13 -26.94
CA HIS A 443 16.90 6.58 -26.74
C HIS A 443 18.08 7.12 -27.56
N LYS A 444 17.94 7.01 -28.89
CA LYS A 444 18.57 8.00 -29.77
C LYS A 444 17.63 9.20 -29.78
N SER A 445 18.12 10.34 -29.32
CA SER A 445 17.52 11.70 -29.37
C SER A 445 16.43 12.05 -28.35
N LYS A 446 16.78 12.82 -27.31
CA LYS A 446 16.50 14.27 -27.16
C LYS A 446 16.90 14.77 -25.74
N PRO A 447 17.60 15.91 -25.57
CA PRO A 447 18.11 16.37 -24.27
C PRO A 447 17.14 17.14 -23.36
N GLU A 448 15.83 17.20 -23.64
CA GLU A 448 14.95 18.24 -23.05
C GLU A 448 13.68 17.72 -22.35
N THR A 449 13.70 16.52 -21.77
CA THR A 449 12.54 15.96 -21.04
C THR A 449 12.88 15.73 -19.56
N PRO A 450 11.95 16.04 -18.62
CA PRO A 450 12.20 15.89 -17.19
C PRO A 450 12.40 14.42 -16.81
N ILE A 451 13.25 14.24 -15.79
CA ILE A 451 13.76 12.97 -15.28
C ILE A 451 12.59 12.10 -14.79
N PHE A 452 12.38 10.93 -15.40
CA PHE A 452 11.51 9.88 -14.86
C PHE A 452 12.32 8.94 -13.96
N PHE A 453 11.66 8.40 -12.93
CA PHE A 453 12.22 7.39 -12.03
C PHE A 453 12.80 6.21 -12.83
N GLY A 454 14.08 5.87 -12.64
CA GLY A 454 14.64 4.58 -13.10
C GLY A 454 15.59 4.55 -14.32
N ASP A 455 15.98 5.67 -14.94
CA ASP A 455 16.97 5.64 -16.05
C ASP A 455 18.46 5.70 -15.58
N ARG A 456 19.33 4.93 -16.25
CA ARG A 456 20.79 4.94 -16.10
C ARG A 456 21.44 6.17 -16.78
N GLN A 457 20.78 6.83 -17.74
CA GLN A 457 21.30 8.07 -18.34
C GLN A 457 21.37 9.25 -17.35
N SER A 458 20.61 9.22 -16.26
CA SER A 458 20.55 10.30 -15.26
C SER A 458 21.33 10.03 -13.96
N GLY A 459 21.99 8.87 -13.82
CA GLY A 459 22.77 8.55 -12.62
C GLY A 459 21.97 7.99 -11.43
N LEU A 460 20.82 7.33 -11.62
CA LEU A 460 20.08 6.72 -10.49
C LEU A 460 20.94 5.76 -9.64
N TYR A 461 21.91 5.05 -10.22
CA TYR A 461 22.83 4.17 -9.49
C TYR A 461 23.80 4.93 -8.56
N SER A 462 24.03 6.23 -8.75
CA SER A 462 24.84 7.02 -7.81
C SER A 462 24.08 7.39 -6.53
N TYR A 463 22.76 7.20 -6.48
CA TYR A 463 21.94 7.42 -5.29
C TYR A 463 21.63 6.14 -4.50
N ALA A 464 21.95 4.97 -5.08
CA ALA A 464 21.80 3.69 -4.39
C ALA A 464 22.72 3.64 -3.16
N HIS A 465 22.18 3.21 -2.02
CA HIS A 465 22.92 3.30 -0.77
C HIS A 465 24.17 2.41 -0.80
N PRO A 466 25.38 2.94 -0.53
CA PRO A 466 26.61 2.24 -0.84
C PRO A 466 26.95 1.05 0.08
N ILE A 467 26.30 0.98 1.24
CA ILE A 467 26.63 0.03 2.32
C ILE A 467 25.45 -0.91 2.63
N TRP A 468 24.21 -0.44 2.48
CA TRP A 468 23.03 -1.18 2.90
C TRP A 468 22.69 -2.23 1.86
N ASN A 469 22.21 -3.39 2.32
CA ASN A 469 21.98 -4.55 1.48
C ASN A 469 20.65 -5.22 1.89
N ASP A 470 19.65 -5.15 1.02
CA ASP A 470 18.35 -5.81 1.12
C ASP A 470 18.28 -7.14 0.33
N SER A 471 19.38 -7.50 -0.33
CA SER A 471 19.60 -8.72 -1.13
C SER A 471 18.74 -8.83 -2.40
N SER A 472 18.09 -7.75 -2.84
CA SER A 472 17.24 -7.72 -4.03
C SER A 472 17.77 -6.74 -5.07
N VAL A 473 18.04 -7.24 -6.27
CA VAL A 473 18.57 -6.43 -7.39
C VAL A 473 17.47 -5.75 -8.22
N SER A 474 16.21 -6.12 -7.98
CA SER A 474 14.99 -5.66 -8.65
C SER A 474 13.79 -6.00 -7.74
N MET A 475 12.56 -5.94 -8.24
CA MET A 475 11.36 -6.39 -7.53
C MET A 475 11.56 -7.76 -6.89
N ALA A 476 11.23 -7.86 -5.60
CA ALA A 476 11.23 -9.07 -4.82
C ALA A 476 9.83 -9.71 -4.82
N ARG A 477 9.75 -11.01 -4.46
CA ARG A 477 8.47 -11.67 -4.16
C ARG A 477 7.73 -10.90 -3.08
N VAL A 478 6.43 -10.66 -3.26
CA VAL A 478 5.64 -9.95 -2.25
C VAL A 478 5.72 -10.64 -0.90
N GLY A 479 5.79 -9.85 0.17
CA GLY A 479 5.98 -10.32 1.53
C GLY A 479 7.38 -10.89 1.76
N SER A 480 8.42 -10.37 1.10
CA SER A 480 9.81 -10.76 1.39
C SER A 480 10.34 -10.09 2.67
N TYR A 481 9.88 -8.88 2.96
CA TYR A 481 10.33 -8.06 4.09
C TYR A 481 9.33 -8.05 5.25
N LEU A 482 9.81 -7.65 6.44
CA LEU A 482 8.99 -7.63 7.65
C LEU A 482 7.75 -6.75 7.45
N PRO A 483 6.56 -7.20 7.91
CA PRO A 483 5.37 -6.37 7.83
C PRO A 483 5.43 -5.21 8.82
N ASN A 484 4.54 -4.24 8.63
CA ASN A 484 4.25 -3.24 9.65
C ASN A 484 3.42 -3.84 10.82
N PRO A 485 3.16 -3.09 11.90
CA PRO A 485 2.39 -3.57 13.06
C PRO A 485 0.98 -4.11 12.78
N TRP A 486 0.38 -3.83 11.62
CA TRP A 486 -0.92 -4.38 11.20
C TRP A 486 -0.79 -5.57 10.23
N GLY A 487 0.42 -6.09 10.03
CA GLY A 487 0.65 -7.26 9.18
C GLY A 487 0.78 -6.97 7.68
N LEU A 488 0.70 -5.70 7.26
CA LEU A 488 0.86 -5.29 5.86
C LEU A 488 2.34 -5.34 5.46
N CYS A 489 2.64 -6.01 4.35
CA CYS A 489 4.00 -6.16 3.83
C CYS A 489 4.33 -5.12 2.76
N ASP A 490 5.63 -4.88 2.58
CA ASP A 490 6.19 -4.08 1.47
C ASP A 490 5.69 -2.62 1.42
N MET A 491 5.19 -2.08 2.54
CA MET A 491 4.73 -0.68 2.63
C MET A 491 5.86 0.36 2.48
N HIS A 492 7.13 -0.08 2.46
CA HIS A 492 8.32 0.78 2.43
C HIS A 492 9.32 0.33 1.35
N GLY A 493 8.86 0.05 0.13
CA GLY A 493 9.73 -0.26 -1.01
C GLY A 493 9.07 -1.25 -1.97
N ASN A 494 9.90 -2.00 -2.70
CA ASN A 494 9.50 -2.98 -3.71
C ASN A 494 8.87 -2.36 -4.96
N VAL A 495 7.59 -2.03 -4.99
CA VAL A 495 7.00 -1.17 -6.03
C VAL A 495 6.19 -0.04 -5.40
N ALA A 496 6.29 1.16 -5.96
CA ALA A 496 5.47 2.25 -5.46
C ALA A 496 4.00 1.99 -5.87
N GLU A 497 3.06 2.26 -4.98
CA GLU A 497 1.68 1.84 -5.15
C GLU A 497 0.81 3.00 -5.61
N LEU A 498 0.08 2.80 -6.71
CA LEU A 498 -0.89 3.78 -7.20
C LEU A 498 -2.09 3.88 -6.25
N THR A 499 -2.45 5.11 -5.88
CA THR A 499 -3.66 5.42 -5.11
C THR A 499 -4.75 5.97 -6.03
N SER A 500 -6.00 6.01 -5.57
CA SER A 500 -7.09 6.68 -6.29
C SER A 500 -7.07 8.20 -6.15
N THR A 501 -6.19 8.76 -5.30
CA THR A 501 -6.08 10.19 -5.07
C THR A 501 -5.30 10.85 -6.20
N ILE A 502 -5.90 11.83 -6.88
CA ILE A 502 -5.21 12.65 -7.88
C ILE A 502 -4.14 13.47 -7.18
N TYR A 503 -2.94 13.49 -7.76
CA TYR A 503 -1.83 14.26 -7.21
C TYR A 503 -2.11 15.76 -7.34
N ASP A 504 -2.16 16.43 -6.19
CA ASP A 504 -2.35 17.86 -6.10
C ASP A 504 -1.03 18.56 -5.70
N PRO A 505 -0.38 19.29 -6.62
CA PRO A 505 0.87 20.00 -6.38
C PRO A 505 0.61 21.30 -5.61
N LEU A 506 -0.65 21.70 -5.40
CA LEU A 506 -1.00 22.91 -4.67
C LEU A 506 -0.68 22.80 -3.19
N ARG A 507 -0.36 21.59 -2.68
CA ARG A 507 0.31 21.42 -1.38
C ARG A 507 1.71 22.06 -1.33
N LEU A 508 2.27 22.49 -2.46
CA LEU A 508 3.55 23.21 -2.57
C LEU A 508 3.43 24.73 -2.40
N GLY A 509 2.22 25.29 -2.22
CA GLY A 509 2.01 26.74 -2.14
C GLY A 509 2.11 27.43 -3.52
N PRO A 510 2.49 28.73 -3.60
CA PRO A 510 2.37 29.56 -4.82
C PRO A 510 3.35 29.21 -5.96
N VAL A 511 4.01 28.05 -5.91
CA VAL A 511 5.13 27.69 -6.80
C VAL A 511 4.68 27.05 -8.13
N VAL A 512 3.39 26.77 -8.31
CA VAL A 512 2.87 26.12 -9.53
C VAL A 512 2.19 27.13 -10.44
N ALA A 513 2.61 27.18 -11.70
CA ALA A 513 2.03 28.02 -12.73
C ALA A 513 0.50 27.81 -12.86
N PRO A 514 -0.31 28.88 -12.97
CA PRO A 514 -1.78 28.81 -13.00
C PRO A 514 -2.37 27.87 -14.07
N GLU A 515 -1.68 27.71 -15.19
CA GLU A 515 -2.13 26.92 -16.33
C GLU A 515 -2.13 25.41 -16.03
N LYS A 516 -1.07 24.89 -15.40
CA LYS A 516 -1.03 23.51 -14.90
C LYS A 516 -2.02 23.25 -13.77
N ARG A 517 -2.30 24.28 -12.96
CA ARG A 517 -3.30 24.21 -11.88
C ARG A 517 -4.71 24.00 -12.42
N ALA A 518 -5.08 24.68 -13.50
CA ALA A 518 -6.38 24.55 -14.14
C ALA A 518 -6.56 23.19 -14.83
N GLU A 519 -5.50 22.68 -15.48
CA GLU A 519 -5.48 21.36 -16.12
C GLU A 519 -5.80 20.23 -15.13
N TRP A 520 -5.17 20.24 -13.95
CA TRP A 520 -5.32 19.15 -12.98
C TRP A 520 -6.61 19.26 -12.14
N SER A 521 -7.07 20.49 -11.86
CA SER A 521 -8.33 20.72 -11.13
C SER A 521 -9.59 20.37 -11.95
N ALA A 522 -9.45 20.26 -13.28
CA ALA A 522 -10.53 19.93 -14.19
C ALA A 522 -10.76 18.41 -14.35
N ILE A 523 -9.89 17.56 -13.78
CA ILE A 523 -9.99 16.09 -13.88
C ILE A 523 -10.89 15.57 -12.74
N PRO A 524 -12.06 14.97 -13.04
CA PRO A 524 -12.91 14.39 -12.00
C PRO A 524 -12.20 13.24 -11.26
N GLU A 525 -12.32 13.21 -9.92
CA GLU A 525 -11.84 12.13 -9.04
C GLU A 525 -12.58 10.82 -9.33
N ASN A 526 -12.24 10.13 -10.43
CA ASN A 526 -12.74 8.81 -10.85
C ASN A 526 -12.56 8.57 -12.37
N LYS A 527 -12.16 9.56 -13.17
CA LYS A 527 -12.25 9.45 -14.64
C LYS A 527 -10.93 9.38 -15.42
N ASN A 528 -9.76 9.40 -14.80
CA ASN A 528 -8.52 9.18 -15.56
C ASN A 528 -7.32 8.73 -14.71
N TYR A 529 -7.21 7.42 -14.46
CA TYR A 529 -6.02 6.81 -13.81
C TYR A 529 -4.74 6.90 -14.66
N ALA A 530 -4.86 7.33 -15.92
CA ALA A 530 -3.75 7.50 -16.86
C ALA A 530 -2.96 8.81 -16.67
N LEU A 531 -3.49 9.77 -15.90
CA LEU A 531 -2.84 11.06 -15.63
C LEU A 531 -2.76 11.30 -14.13
N GLY A 532 -1.64 10.90 -13.54
CA GLY A 532 -1.10 11.62 -12.41
C GLY A 532 -1.75 11.45 -11.05
N SER A 533 -1.91 10.21 -10.61
CA SER A 533 -2.34 9.91 -9.25
C SER A 533 -1.15 9.92 -8.29
N VAL A 534 -1.43 10.10 -7.00
CA VAL A 534 -0.42 9.96 -5.95
C VAL A 534 0.04 8.50 -5.94
N CYS A 535 1.35 8.28 -5.95
CA CYS A 535 1.94 7.00 -5.62
C CYS A 535 2.68 7.08 -4.27
N LYS A 536 2.74 5.95 -3.56
CA LYS A 536 3.24 5.87 -2.19
C LYS A 536 4.19 4.68 -2.02
N GLY A 537 4.98 4.68 -0.93
CA GLY A 537 5.79 3.54 -0.49
C GLY A 537 7.20 3.44 -1.06
N GLY A 538 7.47 4.08 -2.21
CA GLY A 538 8.75 3.92 -2.90
C GLY A 538 8.88 2.54 -3.55
N SER A 539 10.01 2.27 -4.18
CA SER A 539 10.26 1.06 -4.97
C SER A 539 11.69 0.54 -4.79
N TRP A 540 12.00 -0.61 -5.39
CA TRP A 540 13.36 -1.18 -5.50
C TRP A 540 14.39 -0.22 -6.11
N ALA A 541 13.95 0.82 -6.82
CA ALA A 541 14.80 1.85 -7.42
C ALA A 541 14.76 3.19 -6.66
N SER A 542 14.11 3.24 -5.50
CA SER A 542 13.91 4.46 -4.72
C SER A 542 14.94 4.60 -3.60
N ILE A 543 15.34 5.83 -3.29
CA ILE A 543 16.17 6.09 -2.11
C ILE A 543 15.36 5.90 -0.81
N PRO A 544 16.01 5.69 0.35
CA PRO A 544 15.33 5.49 1.62
C PRO A 544 14.31 6.59 1.97
N GLY A 545 14.63 7.86 1.69
CA GLY A 545 13.74 8.99 1.93
C GLY A 545 12.42 8.92 1.15
N SER A 546 12.40 8.25 -0.01
CA SER A 546 11.20 8.01 -0.81
C SER A 546 10.36 6.83 -0.31
N CYS A 547 10.91 6.02 0.60
CA CYS A 547 10.22 4.87 1.19
C CYS A 547 9.51 5.21 2.51
N ARG A 548 9.58 6.47 2.96
CA ARG A 548 8.88 6.96 4.16
C ARG A 548 7.37 6.91 3.95
N SER A 549 6.62 6.70 5.03
CA SER A 549 5.14 6.66 5.03
C SER A 549 4.54 7.95 4.46
N ALA A 550 5.14 9.09 4.82
CA ALA A 550 4.70 10.41 4.40
C ALA A 550 5.08 10.78 2.96
N PHE A 551 6.08 10.13 2.36
CA PHE A 551 6.54 10.49 1.03
C PHE A 551 5.42 10.37 0.00
N ARG A 552 5.32 11.32 -0.92
CA ARG A 552 4.30 11.37 -1.96
C ARG A 552 5.00 11.51 -3.30
N GLY A 553 4.79 10.54 -4.18
CA GLY A 553 5.19 10.62 -5.57
C GLY A 553 4.01 10.92 -6.48
N TRP A 554 4.33 11.15 -7.74
CA TRP A 554 3.37 11.25 -8.83
C TRP A 554 3.75 10.20 -9.87
N ALA A 555 2.77 9.40 -10.30
CA ALA A 555 3.01 8.38 -11.30
C ALA A 555 1.88 8.32 -12.32
N SER A 556 2.24 7.87 -13.53
CA SER A 556 1.30 7.33 -14.51
C SER A 556 1.45 5.80 -14.55
N THR A 557 0.52 5.11 -15.20
CA THR A 557 0.58 3.64 -15.33
C THR A 557 1.68 3.16 -16.29
N ALA A 558 2.62 4.01 -16.74
CA ALA A 558 3.63 3.63 -17.74
C ALA A 558 4.96 3.16 -17.13
N ASP A 559 5.17 3.30 -15.82
CA ASP A 559 6.45 3.06 -15.16
C ASP A 559 6.58 1.64 -14.60
N ASN A 560 7.75 1.02 -14.75
CA ASN A 560 8.00 -0.39 -14.35
C ASN A 560 8.29 -0.58 -12.86
N ILE A 561 8.35 0.52 -12.10
CA ILE A 561 8.51 0.54 -10.65
C ILE A 561 7.21 0.83 -9.90
N ILE A 562 6.09 0.94 -10.63
CA ILE A 562 4.76 1.27 -10.10
C ILE A 562 3.88 0.03 -10.16
N GLY A 563 3.33 -0.36 -9.02
CA GLY A 563 2.34 -1.40 -8.88
C GLY A 563 1.05 -0.86 -8.28
N LEU A 564 0.28 -1.75 -7.66
CA LEU A 564 -0.95 -1.40 -6.97
C LEU A 564 -1.24 -2.37 -5.83
N ARG A 565 -2.12 -1.93 -4.93
CA ARG A 565 -2.72 -2.72 -3.86
C ARG A 565 -4.22 -2.49 -3.87
N LEU A 566 -5.00 -3.54 -3.65
CA LEU A 566 -6.45 -3.41 -3.54
C LEU A 566 -6.87 -3.21 -2.09
N ILE A 567 -8.00 -2.53 -1.91
CA ILE A 567 -8.73 -2.51 -0.65
C ILE A 567 -10.19 -2.93 -0.87
N LEU A 568 -10.87 -3.35 0.21
CA LEU A 568 -12.33 -3.39 0.26
C LEU A 568 -12.82 -2.39 1.30
N ARG A 569 -13.79 -1.57 0.88
CA ARG A 569 -14.49 -0.62 1.73
C ARG A 569 -15.99 -0.94 1.78
N PRO A 570 -16.70 -0.51 2.83
CA PRO A 570 -18.16 -0.59 2.86
C PRO A 570 -18.76 0.21 1.70
N ARG A 571 -19.81 -0.30 1.05
CA ARG A 571 -20.37 0.30 -0.17
C ARG A 571 -20.91 1.72 0.10
N SER A 572 -20.64 2.65 -0.82
CA SER A 572 -20.86 4.12 -0.73
C SER A 572 -22.25 4.59 -0.24
N GLY A 573 -23.30 3.77 -0.30
CA GLY A 573 -24.62 4.07 0.29
C GLY A 573 -24.67 4.05 1.83
N MET A 574 -23.56 3.72 2.51
CA MET A 574 -23.43 3.75 3.98
C MET A 574 -22.55 4.88 4.50
N ILE A 575 -21.97 5.71 3.62
CA ILE A 575 -21.05 6.80 4.00
C ILE A 575 -21.82 8.12 4.04
N ASN A 576 -21.91 8.76 5.22
CA ASN A 576 -22.53 10.10 5.34
C ASN A 576 -21.64 11.15 4.66
N PRO A 577 -22.10 11.84 3.59
CA PRO A 577 -21.29 12.87 2.95
C PRO A 577 -21.17 14.10 3.87
N VAL A 578 -19.96 14.66 3.95
CA VAL A 578 -19.71 16.02 4.44
C VAL A 578 -20.05 16.98 3.30
N LEU A 579 -21.01 17.88 3.53
CA LEU A 579 -21.41 18.88 2.55
C LEU A 579 -20.65 20.19 2.83
N ALA A 580 -20.00 20.74 1.80
CA ALA A 580 -19.35 22.04 1.88
C ALA A 580 -20.41 23.15 1.75
N ARG A 581 -20.42 24.09 2.70
CA ARG A 581 -21.41 25.18 2.79
C ARG A 581 -20.74 26.53 2.95
N TRP A 582 -21.23 27.52 2.19
CA TRP A 582 -20.86 28.92 2.35
C TRP A 582 -21.82 29.61 3.33
N THR A 583 -21.26 30.25 4.35
CA THR A 583 -22.00 30.99 5.37
C THR A 583 -21.47 32.42 5.45
N THR A 584 -22.36 33.39 5.29
CA THR A 584 -22.03 34.81 5.44
C THR A 584 -21.64 35.12 6.88
N LEU A 585 -20.53 35.84 7.07
CA LEU A 585 -20.15 36.37 8.36
C LEU A 585 -20.76 37.77 8.56
N VAL A 586 -21.28 38.02 9.76
CA VAL A 586 -21.75 39.35 10.16
C VAL A 586 -20.60 40.07 10.88
N PRO A 587 -20.06 41.17 10.33
CA PRO A 587 -18.98 41.91 10.98
C PRO A 587 -19.45 42.52 12.30
N ARG A 588 -18.63 42.38 13.36
CA ARG A 588 -18.86 43.00 14.67
C ARG A 588 -18.16 44.36 14.78
N GLU A 589 -16.96 44.46 14.22
CA GLU A 589 -16.15 45.67 14.28
C GLU A 589 -15.53 45.96 12.92
N PHE A 590 -15.43 47.25 12.59
CA PHE A 590 -14.76 47.77 11.41
C PHE A 590 -13.95 49.00 11.81
N THR A 591 -12.68 49.04 11.45
CA THR A 591 -11.82 50.22 11.59
C THR A 591 -11.09 50.50 10.29
N ALA A 592 -10.99 51.77 9.90
CA ALA A 592 -10.16 52.22 8.80
C ALA A 592 -9.10 53.20 9.31
N LYS A 593 -7.86 53.11 8.80
CA LYS A 593 -6.77 54.04 9.18
C LYS A 593 -7.11 55.49 8.86
N SER A 594 -7.88 55.74 7.81
CA SER A 594 -8.40 57.07 7.46
C SER A 594 -9.52 57.59 8.37
N GLY A 595 -10.11 56.74 9.21
CA GLY A 595 -11.34 57.05 9.96
C GLY A 595 -12.64 56.87 9.16
N ALA A 596 -12.58 56.28 7.95
CA ALA A 596 -13.78 55.87 7.22
C ALA A 596 -14.68 54.95 8.07
N LYS A 597 -15.99 55.04 7.85
CA LYS A 597 -17.00 54.27 8.60
C LYS A 597 -17.67 53.25 7.70
N ALA A 598 -18.01 52.07 8.22
CA ALA A 598 -18.78 51.07 7.50
C ALA A 598 -20.12 50.82 8.20
N THR A 599 -21.20 50.75 7.41
CA THR A 599 -22.54 50.43 7.90
C THR A 599 -22.92 49.03 7.43
N PRO A 600 -23.28 48.10 8.33
CA PRO A 600 -23.74 46.77 7.94
C PRO A 600 -25.16 46.82 7.37
N ALA A 601 -25.40 46.01 6.33
CA ALA A 601 -26.70 45.78 5.74
C ALA A 601 -27.29 44.42 6.18
N ALA A 602 -28.58 44.20 5.92
CA ALA A 602 -29.31 43.00 6.32
C ALA A 602 -28.75 41.69 5.71
N ASP A 603 -28.06 41.78 4.57
CA ASP A 603 -27.43 40.66 3.87
C ASP A 603 -25.99 40.36 4.34
N GLY A 604 -25.54 41.04 5.41
CA GLY A 604 -24.20 40.93 5.98
C GLY A 604 -23.12 41.73 5.25
N SER A 605 -23.47 42.49 4.19
CA SER A 605 -22.51 43.37 3.52
C SER A 605 -22.23 44.64 4.32
N LEU A 606 -21.06 45.24 4.10
CA LEU A 606 -20.64 46.53 4.65
C LEU A 606 -20.61 47.57 3.54
N LEU A 607 -21.30 48.70 3.75
CA LEU A 607 -21.18 49.89 2.91
C LEU A 607 -20.26 50.91 3.59
N VAL A 608 -19.11 51.21 2.99
CA VAL A 608 -18.10 52.10 3.53
C VAL A 608 -18.31 53.53 3.04
N THR A 609 -18.44 54.46 3.98
CA THR A 609 -18.71 55.88 3.74
C THR A 609 -17.61 56.77 4.35
N GLY A 610 -17.67 58.07 4.06
CA GLY A 610 -16.65 59.05 4.44
C GLY A 610 -15.64 59.34 3.33
N LYS A 611 -14.59 60.11 3.64
CA LYS A 611 -13.56 60.51 2.66
C LYS A 611 -12.71 59.30 2.28
N ALA A 612 -12.68 58.95 0.99
CA ALA A 612 -11.75 57.95 0.48
C ALA A 612 -10.32 58.50 0.47
N VAL A 613 -9.37 57.71 0.98
CA VAL A 613 -7.95 58.07 1.08
C VAL A 613 -7.11 57.01 0.35
N ALA A 614 -6.10 57.43 -0.41
CA ALA A 614 -5.17 56.50 -1.06
C ALA A 614 -4.31 55.78 0.00
N GLY A 615 -4.08 54.48 -0.17
CA GLY A 615 -3.29 53.68 0.78
C GLY A 615 -3.98 53.36 2.11
N ASP A 616 -5.32 53.40 2.16
CA ASP A 616 -6.07 53.12 3.40
C ASP A 616 -6.02 51.63 3.79
N THR A 617 -6.19 51.35 5.08
CA THR A 617 -6.20 49.97 5.61
C THR A 617 -7.47 49.74 6.37
N TYR A 618 -8.21 48.69 6.00
CA TYR A 618 -9.41 48.25 6.69
C TYR A 618 -9.10 47.04 7.55
N THR A 619 -9.60 47.05 8.78
CA THR A 619 -9.59 45.87 9.65
C THR A 619 -11.02 45.55 10.02
N VAL A 620 -11.43 44.31 9.74
CA VAL A 620 -12.79 43.82 9.93
C VAL A 620 -12.75 42.61 10.86
N THR A 621 -13.43 42.70 11.99
CA THR A 621 -13.55 41.58 12.94
C THR A 621 -14.92 40.92 12.78
N CYS A 622 -14.92 39.65 12.43
CA CYS A 622 -16.11 38.85 12.17
C CYS A 622 -16.20 37.68 13.16
N PRO A 623 -17.19 37.64 14.07
CA PRO A 623 -17.47 36.46 14.88
C PRO A 623 -17.75 35.23 14.00
N VAL A 624 -17.25 34.08 14.43
CA VAL A 624 -17.52 32.80 13.76
C VAL A 624 -18.68 32.10 14.48
N PRO A 625 -19.74 31.68 13.77
CA PRO A 625 -20.87 31.01 14.40
C PRO A 625 -20.44 29.69 15.08
N PRO A 626 -21.11 29.28 16.19
CA PRO A 626 -20.84 27.98 16.81
C PRO A 626 -20.98 26.83 15.81
N GLY A 627 -20.00 25.91 15.80
CA GLY A 627 -19.99 24.76 14.88
C GLY A 627 -19.46 25.07 13.48
N VAL A 628 -19.17 26.32 13.14
CA VAL A 628 -18.50 26.70 11.89
C VAL A 628 -16.99 26.65 12.06
N ASP A 629 -16.32 25.85 11.24
CA ASP A 629 -14.86 25.79 11.15
C ASP A 629 -14.42 26.23 9.73
N PRO A 630 -14.04 27.51 9.54
CA PRO A 630 -13.73 28.08 8.23
C PRO A 630 -12.56 27.36 7.52
N ARG A 631 -12.80 26.94 6.27
CA ARG A 631 -11.82 26.37 5.33
C ARG A 631 -11.38 27.37 4.27
N ALA A 632 -12.26 28.28 3.89
CA ALA A 632 -11.94 29.40 3.03
C ALA A 632 -12.68 30.65 3.49
N VAL A 633 -12.08 31.82 3.24
CA VAL A 633 -12.73 33.12 3.38
C VAL A 633 -12.93 33.67 1.97
N ARG A 634 -14.14 34.07 1.63
CA ARG A 634 -14.47 34.74 0.38
C ARG A 634 -14.77 36.20 0.65
N LEU A 635 -14.00 37.08 0.01
CA LEU A 635 -14.27 38.50 -0.08
C LEU A 635 -15.12 38.75 -1.32
N GLU A 636 -16.39 39.05 -1.12
CA GLU A 636 -17.32 39.43 -2.18
C GLU A 636 -17.36 40.95 -2.26
N VAL A 637 -16.95 41.50 -3.40
CA VAL A 637 -16.89 42.93 -3.68
C VAL A 637 -18.11 43.26 -4.53
N LEU A 638 -18.99 44.11 -3.99
CA LEU A 638 -20.39 44.23 -4.44
C LEU A 638 -20.65 45.59 -5.07
N ALA A 639 -21.26 45.59 -6.25
CA ALA A 639 -21.73 46.81 -6.88
C ALA A 639 -22.86 47.46 -6.05
N ASP A 640 -22.91 48.78 -6.03
CA ASP A 640 -23.95 49.53 -5.32
C ASP A 640 -24.31 50.82 -6.07
N PRO A 641 -25.60 51.10 -6.32
CA PRO A 641 -26.03 52.34 -7.00
C PRO A 641 -25.64 53.63 -6.27
N GLY A 642 -25.37 53.56 -4.96
CA GLY A 642 -24.92 54.69 -4.15
C GLY A 642 -23.42 55.00 -4.28
N LEU A 643 -22.66 54.18 -5.03
CA LEU A 643 -21.23 54.35 -5.26
C LEU A 643 -20.94 54.90 -6.67
N PRO A 644 -19.77 55.54 -6.88
CA PRO A 644 -19.39 56.06 -8.20
C PRO A 644 -19.50 55.00 -9.30
N ARG A 645 -20.13 55.37 -10.43
CA ARG A 645 -20.43 54.48 -11.57
C ARG A 645 -21.21 53.20 -11.23
N ASN A 646 -21.96 53.21 -10.13
CA ASN A 646 -22.59 52.01 -9.58
C ASN A 646 -21.59 50.87 -9.28
N GLY A 647 -20.30 51.19 -9.24
CA GLY A 647 -19.22 50.25 -9.05
C GLY A 647 -19.04 49.85 -7.60
N PRO A 648 -18.24 48.83 -7.31
CA PRO A 648 -18.04 48.36 -5.95
C PRO A 648 -17.00 49.16 -5.14
N GLY A 649 -16.26 50.06 -5.80
CA GLY A 649 -15.20 50.86 -5.19
C GLY A 649 -15.53 52.35 -5.08
N ARG A 650 -14.68 53.07 -4.35
CA ARG A 650 -14.90 54.49 -3.99
C ARG A 650 -14.05 55.46 -4.81
N HIS A 651 -13.41 55.01 -5.90
CA HIS A 651 -12.69 55.94 -6.78
C HIS A 651 -13.66 56.97 -7.38
N PRO A 652 -13.43 58.28 -7.20
CA PRO A 652 -14.44 59.33 -7.41
C PRO A 652 -15.00 59.39 -8.83
N THR A 653 -14.19 59.07 -9.84
CA THR A 653 -14.60 59.15 -11.26
C THR A 653 -14.77 57.79 -11.93
N ALA A 654 -14.26 56.71 -11.32
CA ALA A 654 -14.14 55.41 -11.97
C ALA A 654 -14.95 54.30 -11.28
N GLY A 655 -15.29 54.45 -9.99
CA GLY A 655 -15.95 53.38 -9.22
C GLY A 655 -15.05 52.18 -8.92
N ASN A 656 -13.75 52.29 -9.21
CA ASN A 656 -12.77 51.22 -9.02
C ASN A 656 -12.36 51.08 -7.55
N PHE A 657 -11.83 49.91 -7.22
CA PHE A 657 -11.06 49.64 -6.02
C PHE A 657 -9.70 49.03 -6.40
N SER A 658 -8.71 49.17 -5.51
CA SER A 658 -7.37 48.62 -5.65
C SER A 658 -6.88 48.11 -4.30
N VAL A 659 -6.88 46.79 -4.13
CA VAL A 659 -6.38 46.12 -2.94
C VAL A 659 -4.98 45.61 -3.23
N ALA A 660 -4.03 45.96 -2.37
CA ALA A 660 -2.65 45.50 -2.46
C ALA A 660 -2.46 44.18 -1.71
N GLU A 661 -2.98 44.09 -0.49
CA GLU A 661 -2.77 42.91 0.35
C GLU A 661 -4.01 42.58 1.18
N VAL A 662 -4.26 41.28 1.39
CA VAL A 662 -5.26 40.78 2.34
C VAL A 662 -4.61 39.77 3.27
N SER A 663 -4.70 40.02 4.57
CA SER A 663 -4.28 39.07 5.60
C SER A 663 -5.44 38.64 6.48
N ILE A 664 -5.39 37.38 6.93
CA ILE A 664 -6.43 36.75 7.73
C ILE A 664 -5.79 36.29 9.04
N ALA A 665 -6.42 36.60 10.17
CA ALA A 665 -6.03 36.13 11.49
C ALA A 665 -7.20 35.49 12.22
N ALA A 666 -6.91 34.50 13.06
CA ALA A 666 -7.86 33.79 13.91
C ALA A 666 -7.77 34.30 15.35
N VAL A 667 -8.90 34.60 15.96
CA VAL A 667 -9.03 34.82 17.41
C VAL A 667 -9.66 33.58 18.01
N ARG A 668 -9.00 33.01 19.01
CA ARG A 668 -9.47 31.84 19.77
C ARG A 668 -9.86 32.26 21.18
N ALA A 669 -10.70 31.46 21.85
CA ALA A 669 -11.20 31.76 23.20
C ALA A 669 -10.09 32.21 24.17
N GLY A 670 -10.15 33.45 24.66
CA GLY A 670 -9.15 34.00 25.59
C GLY A 670 -7.73 34.12 25.01
N GLY A 671 -7.58 34.22 23.69
CA GLY A 671 -6.30 34.43 23.01
C GLY A 671 -6.29 35.68 22.13
N PHE A 672 -5.10 36.08 21.68
CA PHE A 672 -4.91 37.18 20.73
C PHE A 672 -5.13 36.71 19.28
N ALA A 673 -5.32 37.66 18.36
CA ALA A 673 -5.39 37.37 16.93
C ALA A 673 -4.06 36.80 16.43
N ALA A 674 -4.07 35.60 15.84
CA ALA A 674 -2.90 34.94 15.27
C ALA A 674 -3.07 34.79 13.75
N PRO A 675 -2.05 35.10 12.93
CA PRO A 675 -2.13 34.97 11.47
C PRO A 675 -2.49 33.55 11.01
N ILE A 676 -3.23 33.45 9.91
CA ILE A 676 -3.56 32.22 9.20
C ILE A 676 -2.88 32.24 7.83
N ASN A 677 -2.20 31.16 7.47
CA ASN A 677 -1.60 31.03 6.14
C ASN A 677 -2.67 30.80 5.08
N VAL A 678 -2.61 31.55 3.98
CA VAL A 678 -3.43 31.32 2.79
C VAL A 678 -2.76 30.25 1.93
N LEU A 679 -3.45 29.12 1.75
CA LEU A 679 -2.97 27.95 1.00
C LEU A 679 -3.19 28.10 -0.50
N ALA A 680 -4.32 28.71 -0.89
CA ALA A 680 -4.66 28.94 -2.29
C ALA A 680 -5.55 30.16 -2.44
N LEU A 681 -5.52 30.75 -3.62
CA LEU A 681 -6.29 31.93 -3.97
C LEU A 681 -6.97 31.72 -5.33
N ARG A 682 -8.26 32.09 -5.44
CA ARG A 682 -9.03 32.03 -6.68
C ARG A 682 -9.96 33.23 -6.78
N SER A 683 -10.05 33.83 -7.96
CA SER A 683 -11.09 34.83 -8.26
C SER A 683 -12.19 34.24 -9.16
N ASP A 684 -13.38 34.82 -9.07
CA ASP A 684 -14.46 34.63 -10.04
C ASP A 684 -14.98 36.01 -10.49
N PRO A 685 -14.87 36.36 -11.79
CA PRO A 685 -14.20 35.60 -12.84
C PRO A 685 -12.67 35.43 -12.61
N PRO A 686 -12.02 34.43 -13.24
CA PRO A 686 -10.58 34.23 -13.12
C PRO A 686 -9.78 35.48 -13.54
N ASP A 687 -8.80 35.85 -12.73
CA ASP A 687 -8.01 37.08 -12.86
C ASP A 687 -6.53 36.76 -12.54
N PRO A 688 -5.60 37.01 -13.48
CA PRO A 688 -4.18 36.69 -13.28
C PRO A 688 -3.54 37.53 -12.16
N TYR A 689 -4.12 38.67 -11.80
CA TYR A 689 -3.60 39.55 -10.75
C TYR A 689 -4.07 39.17 -9.35
N ALA A 690 -4.86 38.10 -9.20
CA ALA A 690 -5.33 37.65 -7.89
C ALA A 690 -4.16 37.43 -6.92
N ALA A 691 -3.08 36.76 -7.36
CA ALA A 691 -1.94 36.40 -6.54
C ALA A 691 -1.23 37.59 -5.86
N ASN A 692 -1.40 38.81 -6.39
CA ASN A 692 -0.85 40.03 -5.80
C ASN A 692 -1.35 40.26 -4.36
N LEU A 693 -2.54 39.76 -4.01
CA LEU A 693 -3.13 39.98 -2.69
C LEU A 693 -2.39 39.30 -1.52
N ILE A 694 -1.45 38.39 -1.81
CA ILE A 694 -0.74 37.58 -0.82
C ILE A 694 0.76 37.46 -1.10
N ASP A 695 1.31 38.28 -1.99
CA ASP A 695 2.73 38.25 -2.37
C ASP A 695 3.64 39.04 -1.41
N GLY A 696 3.04 39.73 -0.42
CA GLY A 696 3.73 40.58 0.55
C GLY A 696 4.24 41.90 -0.03
N ARG A 697 3.80 42.28 -1.23
CA ARG A 697 4.21 43.49 -1.93
C ARG A 697 3.07 44.49 -1.98
N LEU A 698 3.32 45.69 -1.47
CA LEU A 698 2.31 46.76 -1.44
C LEU A 698 2.23 47.56 -2.76
N ASP A 699 3.17 47.32 -3.70
CA ASP A 699 3.22 47.95 -5.01
C ASP A 699 2.47 47.16 -6.10
N THR A 700 2.12 45.90 -5.83
CA THR A 700 1.27 45.07 -6.69
C THR A 700 -0.19 45.18 -6.21
N VAL A 701 -1.15 45.02 -7.13
CA VAL A 701 -2.57 45.22 -6.79
C VAL A 701 -3.49 44.26 -7.53
N TRP A 702 -4.60 43.91 -6.87
CA TRP A 702 -5.80 43.40 -7.53
C TRP A 702 -6.86 44.51 -7.54
N SER A 703 -7.41 44.81 -8.72
CA SER A 703 -8.35 45.91 -8.91
C SER A 703 -9.61 45.46 -9.63
N GLY A 704 -10.76 45.99 -9.20
CA GLY A 704 -12.02 45.84 -9.93
C GLY A 704 -12.38 47.12 -10.68
N ILE A 705 -12.92 46.95 -11.88
CA ILE A 705 -13.48 48.04 -12.69
C ILE A 705 -14.84 48.41 -12.12
N GLY A 706 -15.15 49.71 -12.04
CA GLY A 706 -16.49 50.21 -11.72
C GLY A 706 -17.46 50.05 -12.90
N ASP A 707 -17.68 48.79 -13.30
CA ASP A 707 -18.59 48.39 -14.39
C ASP A 707 -19.96 47.92 -13.85
N GLY A 708 -20.20 48.10 -12.55
CA GLY A 708 -21.43 47.68 -11.89
C GLY A 708 -21.55 46.18 -11.63
N LYS A 709 -20.46 45.41 -11.78
CA LYS A 709 -20.47 43.97 -11.51
C LYS A 709 -19.86 43.63 -10.15
N ASN A 710 -20.36 42.54 -9.57
CA ASN A 710 -19.76 41.92 -8.40
C ASN A 710 -18.49 41.16 -8.81
N ARG A 711 -17.54 41.07 -7.88
CA ARG A 711 -16.36 40.21 -8.01
C ARG A 711 -16.15 39.47 -6.72
N GLU A 712 -15.60 38.26 -6.78
CA GLU A 712 -15.24 37.52 -5.58
C GLU A 712 -13.80 37.03 -5.59
N MET A 713 -13.21 37.02 -4.40
CA MET A 713 -11.88 36.48 -4.14
C MET A 713 -11.97 35.45 -3.01
N VAL A 714 -11.54 34.23 -3.28
CA VAL A 714 -11.57 33.10 -2.34
C VAL A 714 -10.16 32.81 -1.83
N PHE A 715 -9.95 33.08 -0.54
CA PHE A 715 -8.74 32.77 0.22
C PHE A 715 -8.94 31.42 0.92
N THR A 716 -8.31 30.38 0.39
CA THR A 716 -8.32 29.04 1.02
C THR A 716 -7.34 29.06 2.19
N ILE A 717 -7.83 28.87 3.41
CA ILE A 717 -7.06 28.96 4.66
C ILE A 717 -6.91 27.61 5.37
N GLY A 718 -7.62 26.60 4.87
CA GLY A 718 -7.44 25.18 5.14
C GLY A 718 -7.86 24.43 3.88
N LEU A 719 -7.29 23.25 3.61
CA LEU A 719 -7.83 22.47 2.49
C LEU A 719 -9.26 22.04 2.86
N PRO A 720 -10.21 22.13 1.91
CA PRO A 720 -11.59 21.72 2.17
C PRO A 720 -11.61 20.25 2.63
N SER A 721 -12.55 19.90 3.52
CA SER A 721 -12.81 18.49 3.80
C SER A 721 -13.16 17.83 2.48
N ARG A 722 -12.34 16.87 2.05
CA ARG A 722 -12.69 15.98 0.95
C ARG A 722 -13.43 14.82 1.57
N THR A 723 -14.70 14.62 1.22
CA THR A 723 -15.21 13.26 1.15
C THR A 723 -14.61 12.66 -0.11
N GLY A 724 -13.48 11.94 0.02
CA GLY A 724 -13.23 10.95 -1.01
C GLY A 724 -14.38 9.94 -0.97
N GLY A 725 -14.50 9.09 -1.99
CA GLY A 725 -15.34 7.89 -1.90
C GLY A 725 -14.95 6.94 -0.74
N ASP A 726 -13.96 7.32 0.09
CA ASP A 726 -13.41 6.63 1.25
C ASP A 726 -14.01 7.07 2.60
N GLY A 727 -14.84 8.11 2.65
CA GLY A 727 -15.44 8.60 3.90
C GLY A 727 -14.44 9.21 4.91
N ALA A 728 -13.20 9.48 4.49
CA ALA A 728 -12.19 10.10 5.33
C ALA A 728 -12.49 11.58 5.56
N ILE A 729 -12.38 12.06 6.80
CA ILE A 729 -12.54 13.49 7.12
C ILE A 729 -11.16 14.08 7.39
N TRP A 730 -10.75 15.04 6.56
CA TRP A 730 -9.46 15.71 6.67
C TRP A 730 -9.61 17.04 7.41
N ARG A 731 -8.77 17.28 8.40
CA ARG A 731 -8.70 18.47 9.23
C ARG A 731 -7.28 18.98 9.25
N TYR A 732 -6.99 19.98 8.44
CA TYR A 732 -5.69 20.63 8.48
C TYR A 732 -5.57 21.46 9.76
N PRO A 733 -4.38 21.58 10.37
CA PRO A 733 -4.20 22.27 11.63
C PRO A 733 -4.59 23.75 11.51
N ALA A 734 -5.83 24.09 11.87
CA ALA A 734 -6.16 25.41 12.35
C ALA A 734 -5.81 25.44 13.85
N ALA A 735 -4.52 25.62 14.20
CA ALA A 735 -3.96 25.74 15.55
C ALA A 735 -4.84 25.15 16.69
N ARG A 736 -4.48 23.94 17.13
CA ARG A 736 -5.24 23.13 18.11
C ARG A 736 -5.59 23.88 19.40
N ASP A 737 -6.71 23.43 19.99
CA ASP A 737 -7.16 23.53 21.38
C ASP A 737 -8.06 24.66 21.86
N LYS A 738 -8.54 25.57 21.01
CA LYS A 738 -9.61 26.50 21.41
C LYS A 738 -10.56 26.81 20.26
N SER A 739 -11.87 26.78 20.53
CA SER A 739 -12.89 27.15 19.56
C SER A 739 -12.56 28.52 18.96
N LEU A 740 -12.47 28.58 17.63
CA LEU A 740 -12.35 29.84 16.88
C LEU A 740 -13.56 30.70 17.22
N THR A 741 -13.33 31.91 17.75
CA THR A 741 -14.41 32.82 18.14
C THR A 741 -14.64 33.89 17.08
N SER A 742 -13.56 34.35 16.43
CA SER A 742 -13.64 35.39 15.39
C SER A 742 -12.52 35.24 14.36
N LEU A 743 -12.76 35.75 13.16
CA LEU A 743 -11.74 36.07 12.16
C LEU A 743 -11.49 37.59 12.15
N VAL A 744 -10.23 37.98 11.97
CA VAL A 744 -9.82 39.36 11.73
C VAL A 744 -9.24 39.43 10.33
N ILE A 745 -9.89 40.19 9.45
CA ILE A 745 -9.51 40.37 8.06
C ILE A 745 -8.92 41.77 7.92
N THR A 746 -7.67 41.86 7.49
CA THR A 746 -7.02 43.14 7.19
C THR A 746 -6.88 43.29 5.69
N ILE A 747 -7.39 44.40 5.14
CA ILE A 747 -7.39 44.73 3.71
C ILE A 747 -6.59 46.01 3.52
N VAL A 748 -5.42 45.90 2.90
CA VAL A 748 -4.53 47.03 2.60
C VAL A 748 -4.81 47.49 1.18
N HIS A 749 -5.21 48.74 1.01
CA HIS A 749 -5.39 49.35 -0.30
C HIS A 749 -4.07 49.93 -0.80
N SER A 750 -3.92 49.99 -2.13
CA SER A 750 -2.71 50.54 -2.74
C SER A 750 -2.54 52.02 -2.46
N ASN A 751 -1.29 52.44 -2.27
CA ASN A 751 -0.89 53.85 -2.20
C ASN A 751 -0.32 54.38 -3.53
N ALA A 752 -0.38 53.59 -4.61
CA ALA A 752 0.18 53.97 -5.90
C ALA A 752 -0.49 55.27 -6.42
N PRO A 753 0.27 56.35 -6.69
CA PRO A 753 -0.30 57.66 -7.06
C PRO A 753 -1.25 57.60 -8.27
N ALA A 754 -0.97 56.72 -9.23
CA ALA A 754 -1.78 56.56 -10.44
C ALA A 754 -3.18 55.95 -10.20
N LEU A 755 -3.40 55.28 -9.05
CA LEU A 755 -4.65 54.60 -8.72
C LEU A 755 -5.58 55.45 -7.83
N GLY A 756 -5.08 56.57 -7.28
CA GLY A 756 -5.86 57.48 -6.45
C GLY A 756 -6.49 56.81 -5.21
N ALA A 757 -7.63 57.34 -4.76
CA ALA A 757 -8.35 56.86 -3.57
C ALA A 757 -9.28 55.65 -3.86
N ALA A 758 -8.81 54.69 -4.66
CA ALA A 758 -9.55 53.50 -5.08
C ALA A 758 -9.69 52.47 -3.93
N THR A 759 -10.49 52.81 -2.92
CA THR A 759 -10.76 51.91 -1.78
C THR A 759 -12.06 51.12 -1.98
N LEU A 760 -12.24 50.00 -1.29
CA LEU A 760 -13.49 49.22 -1.34
C LEU A 760 -14.68 50.06 -0.84
N GLY A 761 -15.79 50.00 -1.56
CA GLY A 761 -17.03 50.72 -1.26
C GLY A 761 -18.09 49.84 -0.61
N LYS A 762 -18.47 48.73 -1.25
CA LYS A 762 -19.36 47.74 -0.65
C LYS A 762 -18.79 46.35 -0.79
N PHE A 763 -18.75 45.59 0.31
CA PHE A 763 -18.21 44.23 0.30
C PHE A 763 -18.84 43.37 1.38
N ARG A 764 -18.69 42.05 1.26
CA ARG A 764 -19.16 41.05 2.21
C ARG A 764 -18.10 39.99 2.41
N LEU A 765 -18.06 39.41 3.61
CA LEU A 765 -17.18 38.30 3.97
C LEU A 765 -18.01 37.04 4.18
N VAL A 766 -17.61 35.95 3.54
CA VAL A 766 -18.30 34.66 3.59
C VAL A 766 -17.27 33.57 3.89
N VAL A 767 -17.63 32.55 4.66
CA VAL A 767 -16.73 31.42 4.93
C VAL A 767 -17.29 30.12 4.37
N LEU A 768 -16.40 29.33 3.78
CA LEU A 768 -16.67 27.93 3.46
C LEU A 768 -16.41 27.11 4.71
N HIS A 769 -17.35 26.25 5.09
CA HIS A 769 -17.17 25.29 6.17
C HIS A 769 -17.93 24.00 5.88
N ASP A 770 -17.71 23.00 6.72
CA ASP A 770 -18.31 21.69 6.57
C ASP A 770 -19.61 21.57 7.40
N GLU A 771 -20.60 20.84 6.90
CA GLU A 771 -21.82 20.45 7.62
C GLU A 771 -22.06 18.93 7.43
N ARG A 772 -22.46 18.22 8.50
CA ARG A 772 -22.76 16.78 8.41
C ARG A 772 -24.13 16.59 7.73
N GLY A 773 -24.18 15.83 6.63
CA GLY A 773 -25.44 15.38 6.04
C GLY A 773 -26.24 14.48 7.00
N ALA A 774 -27.57 14.57 6.95
CA ALA A 774 -28.45 13.62 7.63
C ALA A 774 -28.38 12.24 6.95
N VAL A 775 -28.54 11.16 7.73
CA VAL A 775 -28.57 9.77 7.25
C VAL A 775 -29.63 9.65 6.15
N GLN A 776 -29.23 9.39 4.91
CA GLN A 776 -30.18 8.89 3.91
C GLN A 776 -30.49 7.44 4.27
N LYS A 777 -31.61 7.22 4.97
CA LYS A 777 -32.23 5.89 5.04
C LYS A 777 -32.74 5.57 3.64
N GLU A 778 -31.97 4.86 2.83
CA GLU A 778 -32.57 4.15 1.70
C GLU A 778 -33.46 3.03 2.25
N ALA A 779 -34.69 2.99 1.76
CA ALA A 779 -35.58 1.85 1.97
C ALA A 779 -34.93 0.61 1.34
N ALA A 780 -34.81 -0.46 2.13
CA ALA A 780 -34.27 -1.73 1.67
C ALA A 780 -35.12 -2.26 0.48
N PRO A 781 -34.49 -2.79 -0.58
CA PRO A 781 -35.21 -3.61 -1.56
C PRO A 781 -35.67 -4.94 -0.95
#